data_AF-A0A7K3M4V2-F1
#
_entry.id   AF-A0A7K3M4V2-F1
#
_cell.length_a   1.000
_cell.length_b   1.000
_cell.length_c   1.000
_cell.angle_alpha   90.00
_cell.angle_beta   90.00
_cell.angle_gamma   90.00
#
_symmetry.space_group_name_H-M   'P 1'
#
loop_
_entity.id
_entity.type
_entity.pdbx_description
1 polymer ?
#
loop_
_entity_poly.entity_id
_entity_poly.type
_entity_poly.pdbx_seq_one_letter_code
_entity_poly.pdbx_strand_id
1 'polypeptide(L)'
;MARDKLRPAERALRDSLERGEEAVLGLDIDPRAVSDPSIWPENRIVHADPLAEFLRDGTASHGAAVRLTGVRVTGNMLFRYGRLGRPLRLDLCWIDEVVGFAELMAAGIELVRCRLPSLRTESIDVEGAFTVRDCHLGAAVIADTRVHRSMSLEDSRLVGSEPPLHARNLTVWGDLVLDRARVFSERDQAIYAERLRVGGRLGLAGIRARGAIELAGNTSIDGRVDMTGAVMRNGTGTAFDATRLTAAGVLANNVRCTGRLDLRHATISGTIAFNSAVLACPKGYALSAGDVNADRIEIENGARILGALSLPRSVIRDTLAMRDLSVRETGGRAVVASGARITNIVADRATFHGQVAFDEIESTNLRLVDTTVSWPHDTWSVSLQAATIRRELNCEGLRNEGTLNIYAAQVGTGLLLGGAHLDGAGQRALAGSRAVVGGRMTLRPDFHAIGDVDLAHADIGKSLVMDGSNIRGKLRLFHARVRSDVLLRHAEIEGPGIVVDAIGLQVDGRITARNLVAKGAVRLTAAVTDSLSLTGARIINPEGNALIGSRVHVNGDLILGDDPYSSNAGSFWANGRVILRDAVIGGDVILDGGVLSTPGHQALDCTGIDVGGKISLKRTEIVGTAGLDQAHVRRRIIIRDANFAGHGIDAPDGPVVLSALQTTSDDLLIDGGQFHGTIRLSGSTFASGVSLRGARIEASDGSALVAADMACGVLRLTDLEVQGVIVLSRCRVAGDLECSDLSVIGESRPLVTIRQGEIARQLSLNGLSVPRRRALSDPMEIDLSAVRAGSVDLPNGECGVDLRDAEVRTLVLDPSDTTTVLLSGLTFDDPGGADVSTALAWLRRDPSGYQHQAYQQLAAHYRRVGDDAAARRVLLARHRHRRDLLQRSFGHLLMKAWGYVQDAMVGYGYRPGLAAIWFAGLLAMGTAFFATRTLEPVEAGVHPTFNPFGYTLDLLIPVFRLGQMLAWDPRGADLWVAYGLIVMGTVLATTIGAAVTRVLGRR
;
A
#
# COMPACT_ATOMS: atom_id res chain seq x y z
N MET A 1 -17.25 36.72 95.86
CA MET A 1 -16.04 36.84 96.74
C MET A 1 -15.97 38.19 97.49
N ALA A 2 -15.49 38.23 98.75
CA ALA A 2 -15.28 39.46 99.53
C ALA A 2 -14.03 40.24 99.04
N ARG A 3 -14.12 41.59 98.94
CA ARG A 3 -13.09 42.49 98.35
C ARG A 3 -11.68 42.32 98.94
N ASP A 4 -11.56 41.92 100.20
CA ASP A 4 -10.29 41.86 100.94
C ASP A 4 -9.44 40.61 100.63
N LYS A 5 -9.98 39.61 99.92
CA LYS A 5 -9.27 38.38 99.54
C LYS A 5 -8.66 38.39 98.13
N LEU A 6 -8.86 39.47 97.37
CA LEU A 6 -8.42 39.58 95.97
C LEU A 6 -7.08 40.32 95.84
N ARG A 7 -6.17 39.78 95.03
CA ARG A 7 -4.89 40.43 94.66
C ARG A 7 -5.13 41.75 93.91
N PRO A 8 -4.13 42.66 93.84
CA PRO A 8 -4.26 43.92 93.10
C PRO A 8 -4.74 43.75 91.65
N ALA A 9 -4.21 42.75 90.93
CA ALA A 9 -4.61 42.41 89.57
C ALA A 9 -6.07 41.94 89.47
N GLU A 10 -6.52 41.12 90.43
CA GLU A 10 -7.88 40.58 90.47
C GLU A 10 -8.93 41.64 90.84
N ARG A 11 -8.57 42.60 91.70
CA ARG A 11 -9.39 43.79 91.98
C ARG A 11 -9.54 44.66 90.73
N ALA A 12 -8.44 44.93 90.02
CA ALA A 12 -8.47 45.69 88.78
C ALA A 12 -9.36 45.03 87.70
N LEU A 13 -9.34 43.69 87.62
CA LEU A 13 -10.24 42.94 86.76
C LEU A 13 -11.71 43.13 87.15
N ARG A 14 -12.04 42.98 88.44
CA ARG A 14 -13.41 43.15 88.95
C ARG A 14 -13.95 44.56 88.67
N ASP A 15 -13.14 45.58 88.95
CA ASP A 15 -13.52 46.99 88.73
C ASP A 15 -13.68 47.32 87.23
N SER A 16 -12.91 46.65 86.35
CA SER A 16 -13.06 46.81 84.89
C SER A 16 -14.30 46.07 84.38
N LEU A 17 -14.60 44.91 84.95
CA LEU A 17 -15.79 44.12 84.63
C LEU A 17 -17.09 44.83 85.02
N GLU A 18 -17.12 45.51 86.18
CA GLU A 18 -18.25 46.36 86.60
C GLU A 18 -18.46 47.56 85.66
N ARG A 19 -17.39 48.02 84.99
CA ARG A 19 -17.43 49.10 83.98
C ARG A 19 -17.64 48.62 82.54
N GLY A 20 -17.56 47.31 82.27
CA GLY A 20 -17.58 46.74 80.92
C GLY A 20 -16.32 47.03 80.09
N GLU A 21 -15.23 47.44 80.73
CA GLU A 21 -13.95 47.81 80.11
C GLU A 21 -12.94 46.64 80.11
N GLU A 22 -11.86 46.76 79.34
CA GLU A 22 -10.76 45.79 79.31
C GLU A 22 -9.76 46.05 80.45
N ALA A 23 -9.41 45.00 81.20
CA ALA A 23 -8.43 45.08 82.27
C ALA A 23 -7.00 44.96 81.71
N VAL A 24 -6.42 46.09 81.33
CA VAL A 24 -5.04 46.18 80.79
C VAL A 24 -4.04 46.37 81.93
N LEU A 25 -3.22 45.35 82.20
CA LEU A 25 -2.24 45.36 83.29
C LEU A 25 -0.78 45.49 82.80
N GLY A 26 -0.52 45.27 81.51
CA GLY A 26 0.78 45.45 80.88
C GLY A 26 0.79 45.18 79.38
N LEU A 27 1.73 45.81 78.67
CA LEU A 27 1.95 45.64 77.21
C LEU A 27 3.44 45.46 76.84
N ASP A 28 4.33 45.57 77.84
CA ASP A 28 5.78 45.61 77.74
C ASP A 28 6.44 44.22 77.64
N ILE A 29 5.74 43.15 78.03
CA ILE A 29 6.25 41.79 78.00
C ILE A 29 5.44 40.96 77.00
N ASP A 30 6.12 40.39 76.01
CA ASP A 30 5.52 39.41 75.10
C ASP A 30 5.74 37.98 75.65
N PRO A 31 4.68 37.26 76.07
CA PRO A 31 4.81 35.91 76.63
C PRO A 31 5.41 34.88 75.66
N ARG A 32 5.47 35.18 74.37
CA ARG A 32 5.94 34.27 73.33
C ARG A 32 7.44 34.39 73.08
N ALA A 33 8.02 35.55 73.39
CA ALA A 33 9.45 35.84 73.23
C ALA A 33 10.28 35.43 74.46
N VAL A 34 9.62 35.27 75.61
CA VAL A 34 10.25 34.98 76.89
C VAL A 34 10.24 33.47 77.18
N SER A 35 11.31 32.96 77.81
CA SER A 35 11.43 31.55 78.21
C SER A 35 11.16 31.30 79.69
N ASP A 36 11.30 32.33 80.54
CA ASP A 36 11.16 32.23 82.00
C ASP A 36 9.98 33.08 82.51
N PRO A 37 8.98 32.49 83.20
CA PRO A 37 7.85 33.23 83.73
C PRO A 37 8.16 34.08 84.98
N SER A 38 9.38 34.03 85.52
CA SER A 38 9.82 34.85 86.66
C SER A 38 9.84 36.36 86.39
N ILE A 39 9.78 36.77 85.11
CA ILE A 39 9.83 38.17 84.66
C ILE A 39 8.52 38.94 84.96
N TRP A 40 7.42 38.25 85.28
CA TRP A 40 6.15 38.92 85.60
C TRP A 40 6.16 39.48 87.04
N PRO A 41 5.89 40.79 87.23
CA PRO A 41 5.78 41.37 88.56
C PRO A 41 4.53 40.87 89.31
N GLU A 42 4.56 40.84 90.64
CA GLU A 42 3.46 40.32 91.48
C GLU A 42 2.10 41.00 91.24
N ASN A 43 2.10 42.27 90.82
CA ASN A 43 0.90 43.03 90.50
C ASN A 43 0.25 42.64 89.14
N ARG A 44 0.83 41.69 88.39
CA ARG A 44 0.30 41.13 87.14
C ARG A 44 -0.01 39.64 87.25
N ILE A 45 0.03 39.08 88.45
CA ILE A 45 -0.29 37.67 88.73
C ILE A 45 -1.76 37.54 89.14
N VAL A 46 -2.52 36.70 88.42
CA VAL A 46 -3.95 36.43 88.65
C VAL A 46 -4.15 34.95 88.91
N HIS A 47 -4.90 34.58 89.95
CA HIS A 47 -5.27 33.17 90.17
C HIS A 47 -6.41 32.72 89.26
N ALA A 48 -6.44 31.43 88.91
CA ALA A 48 -7.49 30.85 88.07
C ALA A 48 -8.88 30.83 88.74
N ASP A 49 -8.96 30.67 90.07
CA ASP A 49 -10.25 30.49 90.78
C ASP A 49 -11.18 31.73 90.69
N PRO A 50 -10.72 32.96 90.93
CA PRO A 50 -11.55 34.16 90.74
C PRO A 50 -12.07 34.33 89.30
N LEU A 51 -11.28 33.94 88.29
CA LEU A 51 -11.70 33.99 86.88
C LEU A 51 -12.90 33.08 86.62
N ALA A 52 -12.92 31.90 87.23
CA ALA A 52 -14.02 30.95 87.10
C ALA A 52 -15.33 31.45 87.73
N GLU A 53 -15.25 32.18 88.84
CA GLU A 53 -16.43 32.82 89.45
C GLU A 53 -16.97 33.94 88.54
N PHE A 54 -16.10 34.82 88.03
CA PHE A 54 -16.50 35.95 87.18
C PHE A 54 -17.12 35.55 85.84
N LEU A 55 -16.75 34.39 85.30
CA LEU A 55 -17.32 33.85 84.06
C LEU A 55 -18.70 33.18 84.26
N ARG A 56 -18.99 32.68 85.48
CA ARG A 56 -20.27 32.04 85.85
C ARG A 56 -21.31 33.02 86.37
N ASP A 57 -20.89 34.16 86.93
CA ASP A 57 -21.79 35.14 87.53
C ASP A 57 -22.65 35.87 86.47
N GLY A 58 -23.94 35.52 86.41
CA GLY A 58 -24.93 36.06 85.48
C GLY A 58 -25.71 37.28 85.99
N THR A 59 -25.35 37.85 87.16
CA THR A 59 -26.20 38.85 87.83
C THR A 59 -25.89 40.32 87.50
N ALA A 60 -24.79 40.63 86.79
CA ALA A 60 -24.42 42.00 86.44
C ALA A 60 -24.49 42.28 84.92
N SER A 61 -25.04 43.46 84.58
CA SER A 61 -25.22 44.13 83.27
C SER A 61 -25.00 43.29 82.00
N HIS A 62 -26.06 43.14 81.20
CA HIS A 62 -26.05 42.52 79.86
C HIS A 62 -24.84 42.99 79.02
N GLY A 63 -23.97 42.06 78.62
CA GLY A 63 -22.92 42.30 77.61
C GLY A 63 -21.47 42.47 78.10
N ALA A 64 -21.20 42.41 79.41
CA ALA A 64 -19.83 42.52 79.92
C ALA A 64 -19.00 41.24 79.61
N ALA A 65 -17.95 41.38 78.80
CA ALA A 65 -16.96 40.33 78.53
C ALA A 65 -15.85 40.34 79.61
N VAL A 66 -15.32 39.18 79.98
CA VAL A 66 -14.12 39.11 80.84
C VAL A 66 -12.90 39.29 79.96
N ARG A 67 -12.33 40.50 79.94
CA ARG A 67 -11.17 40.85 79.09
C ARG A 67 -9.94 41.18 79.94
N LEU A 68 -8.84 40.47 79.71
CA LEU A 68 -7.57 40.62 80.42
C LEU A 68 -6.39 40.75 79.47
N THR A 69 -5.51 41.71 79.73
CA THR A 69 -4.30 41.94 78.93
C THR A 69 -3.03 41.98 79.78
N GLY A 70 -2.01 41.21 79.39
CA GLY A 70 -0.65 41.33 79.94
C GLY A 70 -0.40 40.67 81.30
N VAL A 71 -1.16 39.62 81.64
CA VAL A 71 -1.08 38.95 82.95
C VAL A 71 -0.44 37.57 82.90
N ARG A 72 0.10 37.13 84.04
CA ARG A 72 0.44 35.73 84.29
C ARG A 72 -0.67 35.08 85.11
N VAL A 73 -1.29 34.05 84.57
CA VAL A 73 -2.35 33.30 85.25
C VAL A 73 -1.76 32.06 85.90
N THR A 74 -1.91 31.97 87.23
CA THR A 74 -1.40 30.87 88.06
C THR A 74 -2.55 29.97 88.53
N GLY A 75 -2.30 28.66 88.58
CA GLY A 75 -3.30 27.65 88.95
C GLY A 75 -4.04 27.04 87.76
N ASN A 76 -4.80 25.96 88.01
CA ASN A 76 -5.48 25.19 86.98
C ASN A 76 -6.74 25.90 86.46
N MET A 77 -6.76 26.30 85.19
CA MET A 77 -7.94 26.87 84.54
C MET A 77 -8.87 25.76 84.02
N LEU A 78 -9.42 24.94 84.91
CA LEU A 78 -10.34 23.86 84.57
C LEU A 78 -11.80 24.26 84.83
N PHE A 79 -12.51 24.67 83.79
CA PHE A 79 -13.92 24.96 83.83
C PHE A 79 -14.72 23.69 83.55
N ARG A 80 -15.51 23.23 84.53
CA ARG A 80 -16.37 22.04 84.40
C ARG A 80 -17.80 22.36 84.76
N TYR A 81 -18.74 21.79 84.00
CA TYR A 81 -20.18 21.86 84.21
C TYR A 81 -20.79 23.28 84.12
N GLY A 82 -22.00 23.38 83.57
CA GLY A 82 -22.82 24.61 83.58
C GLY A 82 -22.64 25.53 82.36
N ARG A 83 -22.94 26.83 82.52
CA ARG A 83 -22.90 27.84 81.44
C ARG A 83 -21.95 28.99 81.80
N LEU A 84 -20.98 29.26 80.94
CA LEU A 84 -20.15 30.47 80.96
C LEU A 84 -20.89 31.56 80.18
N GLY A 85 -21.69 32.36 80.90
CA GLY A 85 -22.60 33.35 80.32
C GLY A 85 -21.90 34.58 79.73
N ARG A 86 -20.64 34.81 80.07
CA ARG A 86 -19.81 35.91 79.57
C ARG A 86 -18.69 35.39 78.67
N PRO A 87 -18.38 36.05 77.54
CA PRO A 87 -17.25 35.66 76.71
C PRO A 87 -15.92 35.95 77.43
N LEU A 88 -14.98 35.04 77.31
CA LEU A 88 -13.62 35.16 77.86
C LEU A 88 -12.67 35.66 76.77
N ARG A 89 -11.91 36.73 77.06
CA ARG A 89 -10.83 37.22 76.21
C ARG A 89 -9.55 37.40 77.01
N LEU A 90 -8.51 36.63 76.66
CA LEU A 90 -7.16 36.81 77.19
C LEU A 90 -6.25 37.29 76.06
N ASP A 91 -5.51 38.37 76.31
CA ASP A 91 -4.57 38.95 75.37
C ASP A 91 -3.19 39.14 76.01
N LEU A 92 -2.09 38.78 75.33
CA LEU A 92 -0.72 38.90 75.87
C LEU A 92 -0.52 38.23 77.24
N CYS A 93 -1.22 37.12 77.49
CA CYS A 93 -1.18 36.42 78.78
C CYS A 93 -0.24 35.20 78.78
N TRP A 94 0.45 34.97 79.90
CA TRP A 94 1.16 33.72 80.20
C TRP A 94 0.30 32.83 81.10
N ILE A 95 0.09 31.58 80.75
CA ILE A 95 -0.71 30.63 81.54
C ILE A 95 0.21 29.47 81.95
N ASP A 96 0.36 29.25 83.26
CA ASP A 96 1.29 28.26 83.80
C ASP A 96 0.84 26.82 83.54
N GLU A 97 -0.47 26.57 83.58
CA GLU A 97 -1.07 25.23 83.58
C GLU A 97 -2.09 25.05 82.44
N VAL A 98 -2.76 23.90 82.42
CA VAL A 98 -3.76 23.54 81.38
C VAL A 98 -4.99 24.45 81.44
N VAL A 99 -5.42 24.93 80.27
CA VAL A 99 -6.73 25.57 80.08
C VAL A 99 -7.71 24.50 79.61
N GLY A 100 -8.64 24.10 80.46
CA GLY A 100 -9.59 23.02 80.19
C GLY A 100 -11.05 23.46 80.29
N PHE A 101 -11.87 23.09 79.31
CA PHE A 101 -13.32 23.27 79.33
C PHE A 101 -14.00 21.92 79.15
N ALA A 102 -14.79 21.48 80.13
CA ALA A 102 -15.49 20.21 80.06
C ALA A 102 -16.98 20.32 80.44
N GLU A 103 -17.83 19.64 79.67
CA GLU A 103 -19.26 19.47 79.95
C GLU A 103 -20.02 20.79 80.19
N LEU A 104 -19.82 21.79 79.33
CA LEU A 104 -20.37 23.14 79.54
C LEU A 104 -20.81 23.84 78.25
N MET A 105 -21.57 24.94 78.41
CA MET A 105 -21.90 25.89 77.34
C MET A 105 -21.12 27.19 77.52
N ALA A 106 -20.48 27.71 76.47
CA ALA A 106 -19.71 28.96 76.53
C ALA A 106 -20.21 30.01 75.53
N ALA A 107 -20.35 31.26 75.99
CA ALA A 107 -20.72 32.38 75.13
C ALA A 107 -19.65 32.71 74.06
N GLY A 108 -18.37 32.52 74.37
CA GLY A 108 -17.24 32.75 73.45
C GLY A 108 -15.90 32.66 74.17
N ILE A 109 -14.86 32.21 73.45
CA ILE A 109 -13.52 32.01 74.00
C ILE A 109 -12.52 32.64 73.02
N GLU A 110 -11.76 33.62 73.48
CA GLU A 110 -10.72 34.32 72.70
C GLU A 110 -9.39 34.31 73.47
N LEU A 111 -8.39 33.66 72.90
CA LEU A 111 -6.99 33.71 73.35
C LEU A 111 -6.19 34.38 72.23
N VAL A 112 -5.49 35.47 72.54
CA VAL A 112 -4.74 36.26 71.57
C VAL A 112 -3.34 36.53 72.10
N ARG A 113 -2.30 36.22 71.33
CA ARG A 113 -0.89 36.45 71.73
C ARG A 113 -0.51 35.84 73.09
N CYS A 114 -1.20 34.76 73.49
CA CYS A 114 -0.96 34.07 74.75
C CYS A 114 0.07 32.94 74.63
N ARG A 115 0.66 32.54 75.76
CA ARG A 115 1.43 31.30 75.90
C ARG A 115 0.80 30.38 76.93
N LEU A 116 0.60 29.12 76.59
CA LEU A 116 -0.01 28.11 77.45
C LEU A 116 0.48 26.69 77.11
N PRO A 117 0.62 25.78 78.09
CA PRO A 117 1.12 24.44 77.84
C PRO A 117 0.11 23.55 77.10
N SER A 118 -1.18 23.59 77.49
CA SER A 118 -2.20 22.78 76.83
C SER A 118 -3.58 23.43 76.89
N LEU A 119 -4.33 23.29 75.80
CA LEU A 119 -5.74 23.66 75.67
C LEU A 119 -6.56 22.37 75.52
N ARG A 120 -7.54 22.15 76.40
CA ARG A 120 -8.38 20.96 76.38
C ARG A 120 -9.84 21.33 76.33
N THR A 121 -10.60 20.72 75.42
CA THR A 121 -12.06 20.80 75.40
C THR A 121 -12.66 19.40 75.34
N GLU A 122 -13.73 19.18 76.11
CA GLU A 122 -14.43 17.89 76.16
C GLU A 122 -15.92 18.14 76.35
N SER A 123 -16.76 17.74 75.39
CA SER A 123 -18.22 17.89 75.49
C SER A 123 -18.66 19.35 75.75
N ILE A 124 -18.18 20.29 74.93
CA ILE A 124 -18.50 21.72 75.03
C ILE A 124 -19.34 22.19 73.85
N ASP A 125 -20.27 23.11 74.12
CA ASP A 125 -21.00 23.87 73.09
C ASP A 125 -20.67 25.37 73.18
N VAL A 126 -20.22 25.97 72.08
CA VAL A 126 -19.79 27.37 72.01
C VAL A 126 -20.72 28.14 71.07
N GLU A 127 -21.50 29.06 71.63
CA GLU A 127 -22.45 29.89 70.87
C GLU A 127 -21.72 30.93 70.01
N GLY A 128 -20.62 31.47 70.52
CA GLY A 128 -19.79 32.48 69.87
C GLY A 128 -18.61 31.89 69.07
N ALA A 129 -17.61 32.73 68.82
CA ALA A 129 -16.36 32.30 68.20
C ALA A 129 -15.44 31.61 69.22
N PHE A 130 -14.67 30.62 68.74
CA PHE A 130 -13.56 30.03 69.48
C PHE A 130 -12.25 30.44 68.80
N THR A 131 -11.58 31.45 69.33
CA THR A 131 -10.39 32.06 68.71
C THR A 131 -9.15 31.83 69.55
N VAL A 132 -8.08 31.37 68.92
CA VAL A 132 -6.74 31.16 69.47
C VAL A 132 -5.75 31.72 68.45
N ARG A 133 -5.47 33.02 68.52
CA ARG A 133 -4.69 33.73 67.50
C ARG A 133 -3.30 34.09 67.99
N ASP A 134 -2.30 33.79 67.17
CA ASP A 134 -0.91 34.21 67.40
C ASP A 134 -0.35 33.72 68.76
N CYS A 135 -0.80 32.53 69.19
CA CYS A 135 -0.48 31.93 70.49
C CYS A 135 0.68 30.91 70.40
N HIS A 136 1.39 30.68 71.51
CA HIS A 136 2.34 29.58 71.68
C HIS A 136 1.72 28.49 72.57
N LEU A 137 1.43 27.33 71.98
CA LEU A 137 0.77 26.19 72.61
C LEU A 137 1.66 24.95 72.58
N GLY A 138 1.60 24.12 73.62
CA GLY A 138 2.16 22.77 73.58
C GLY A 138 1.23 21.83 72.81
N ALA A 139 0.05 21.55 73.36
CA ALA A 139 -0.96 20.69 72.74
C ALA A 139 -2.40 21.23 72.86
N ALA A 140 -3.18 21.11 71.80
CA ALA A 140 -4.60 21.41 71.74
C ALA A 140 -5.41 20.13 71.51
N VAL A 141 -6.10 19.65 72.55
CA VAL A 141 -6.96 18.46 72.51
C VAL A 141 -8.42 18.89 72.56
N ILE A 142 -9.14 18.67 71.45
CA ILE A 142 -10.50 19.13 71.25
C ILE A 142 -11.38 17.91 71.02
N ALA A 143 -12.16 17.51 72.02
CA ALA A 143 -13.06 16.36 71.94
C ALA A 143 -14.51 16.80 72.09
N ASP A 144 -15.39 16.23 71.25
CA ASP A 144 -16.84 16.36 71.35
C ASP A 144 -17.29 17.82 71.48
N THR A 145 -16.67 18.69 70.67
CA THR A 145 -16.81 20.14 70.74
C THR A 145 -17.65 20.66 69.58
N ARG A 146 -18.62 21.52 69.88
CA ARG A 146 -19.49 22.19 68.91
C ARG A 146 -19.26 23.69 68.96
N VAL A 147 -19.03 24.31 67.81
CA VAL A 147 -18.82 25.76 67.67
C VAL A 147 -19.81 26.31 66.64
N HIS A 148 -20.79 27.09 67.09
CA HIS A 148 -21.89 27.61 66.26
C HIS A 148 -21.43 28.67 65.25
N ARG A 149 -20.32 29.35 65.54
CA ARG A 149 -19.68 30.31 64.62
C ARG A 149 -18.39 29.70 64.04
N SER A 150 -17.30 30.46 64.05
CA SER A 150 -16.02 30.05 63.50
C SER A 150 -15.03 29.70 64.61
N MET A 151 -14.15 28.76 64.31
CA MET A 151 -13.01 28.39 65.14
C MET A 151 -11.73 28.82 64.43
N SER A 152 -10.86 29.55 65.12
CA SER A 152 -9.62 30.08 64.54
C SER A 152 -8.43 29.74 65.42
N LEU A 153 -7.39 29.17 64.81
CA LEU A 153 -6.08 28.90 65.39
C LEU A 153 -4.97 29.62 64.60
N GLU A 154 -5.32 30.74 63.95
CA GLU A 154 -4.49 31.45 62.98
C GLU A 154 -3.19 32.00 63.60
N ASP A 155 -2.10 31.97 62.83
CA ASP A 155 -0.76 32.43 63.23
C ASP A 155 -0.15 31.74 64.48
N SER A 156 -0.85 30.78 65.07
CA SER A 156 -0.42 30.12 66.30
C SER A 156 0.65 29.06 66.05
N ARG A 157 1.52 28.87 67.05
CA ARG A 157 2.60 27.87 67.07
C ARG A 157 2.24 26.77 68.06
N LEU A 158 2.10 25.53 67.56
CA LEU A 158 1.82 24.33 68.32
C LEU A 158 3.02 23.39 68.24
N VAL A 159 3.64 23.05 69.37
CA VAL A 159 4.82 22.18 69.43
C VAL A 159 4.68 21.16 70.55
N GLY A 160 4.68 19.87 70.22
CA GLY A 160 4.48 18.79 71.17
C GLY A 160 4.95 17.43 70.67
N SER A 161 5.03 16.46 71.59
CA SER A 161 5.44 15.07 71.34
C SER A 161 4.27 14.12 71.05
N GLU A 162 3.08 14.44 71.55
CA GLU A 162 1.78 13.93 71.08
C GLU A 162 1.24 14.85 69.98
N PRO A 163 0.26 14.42 69.14
CA PRO A 163 -0.28 15.26 68.07
C PRO A 163 -0.62 16.66 68.61
N PRO A 164 0.14 17.71 68.20
CA PRO A 164 -0.03 19.03 68.80
C PRO A 164 -1.44 19.59 68.62
N LEU A 165 -2.16 19.16 67.58
CA LEU A 165 -3.59 19.37 67.43
C LEU A 165 -4.31 18.04 67.28
N HIS A 166 -5.12 17.67 68.26
CA HIS A 166 -5.96 16.47 68.24
C HIS A 166 -7.42 16.91 68.35
N ALA A 167 -8.19 16.75 67.27
CA ALA A 167 -9.63 17.01 67.23
C ALA A 167 -10.41 15.70 67.05
N ARG A 168 -11.42 15.45 67.87
CA ARG A 168 -12.33 14.29 67.74
C ARG A 168 -13.76 14.76 67.85
N ASN A 169 -14.60 14.41 66.88
CA ASN A 169 -16.00 14.83 66.80
C ASN A 169 -16.17 16.37 66.89
N LEU A 170 -15.25 17.12 66.28
CA LEU A 170 -15.34 18.58 66.22
C LEU A 170 -16.34 18.99 65.13
N THR A 171 -17.37 19.76 65.51
CA THR A 171 -18.32 20.38 64.57
C THR A 171 -18.21 21.89 64.65
N VAL A 172 -17.86 22.53 63.52
CA VAL A 172 -17.82 23.99 63.37
C VAL A 172 -18.82 24.35 62.28
N TRP A 173 -19.86 25.15 62.60
CA TRP A 173 -20.84 25.55 61.59
C TRP A 173 -20.31 26.60 60.61
N GLY A 174 -19.39 27.47 61.07
CA GLY A 174 -18.67 28.42 60.23
C GLY A 174 -17.34 27.87 59.71
N ASP A 175 -16.33 28.73 59.67
CA ASP A 175 -14.99 28.39 59.19
C ASP A 175 -14.11 27.80 60.32
N LEU A 176 -13.28 26.82 59.97
CA LEU A 176 -12.16 26.37 60.79
C LEU A 176 -10.86 26.88 60.16
N VAL A 177 -10.24 27.89 60.78
CA VAL A 177 -9.10 28.62 60.20
C VAL A 177 -7.82 28.32 60.96
N LEU A 178 -6.87 27.66 60.31
CA LEU A 178 -5.51 27.34 60.77
C LEU A 178 -4.46 28.04 59.87
N ASP A 179 -4.85 29.13 59.20
CA ASP A 179 -3.99 29.84 58.27
C ASP A 179 -2.71 30.32 58.98
N ARG A 180 -1.56 30.13 58.32
CA ARG A 180 -0.20 30.46 58.79
C ARG A 180 0.21 29.82 60.12
N ALA A 181 -0.57 28.87 60.65
CA ALA A 181 -0.22 28.14 61.86
C ALA A 181 1.07 27.32 61.65
N ARG A 182 1.84 27.15 62.72
CA ARG A 182 3.08 26.37 62.73
C ARG A 182 2.91 25.20 63.67
N VAL A 183 2.69 24.01 63.12
CA VAL A 183 2.43 22.78 63.87
C VAL A 183 3.60 21.84 63.71
N PHE A 184 4.37 21.65 64.78
CA PHE A 184 5.57 20.81 64.75
C PHE A 184 5.43 19.68 65.75
N SER A 185 5.34 18.46 65.24
CA SER A 185 5.40 17.24 66.04
C SER A 185 6.82 16.69 66.08
N GLU A 186 7.22 16.13 67.23
CA GLU A 186 8.44 15.32 67.37
C GLU A 186 8.26 13.88 66.85
N ARG A 187 7.01 13.42 66.74
CA ARG A 187 6.58 12.15 66.13
C ARG A 187 5.96 12.36 64.74
N ASP A 188 5.42 11.30 64.14
CA ASP A 188 4.92 11.29 62.75
C ASP A 188 3.56 11.99 62.51
N GLN A 189 2.82 12.45 63.53
CA GLN A 189 1.49 13.07 63.38
C GLN A 189 1.45 14.49 63.96
N ALA A 190 1.16 15.50 63.13
CA ALA A 190 1.05 16.90 63.51
C ALA A 190 -0.39 17.32 63.85
N ILE A 191 -1.34 16.92 63.00
CA ILE A 191 -2.76 17.20 63.19
C ILE A 191 -3.51 15.88 63.01
N TYR A 192 -4.29 15.50 64.01
CA TYR A 192 -5.20 14.37 63.91
C TYR A 192 -6.62 14.86 64.14
N ALA A 193 -7.47 14.75 63.13
CA ALA A 193 -8.86 15.16 63.18
C ALA A 193 -9.77 14.00 62.80
N GLU A 194 -10.50 13.43 63.75
CA GLU A 194 -11.46 12.35 63.51
C GLU A 194 -12.89 12.90 63.47
N ARG A 195 -13.66 12.56 62.42
CA ARG A 195 -15.07 12.96 62.25
C ARG A 195 -15.26 14.47 62.32
N LEU A 196 -14.37 15.19 61.65
CA LEU A 196 -14.44 16.64 61.54
C LEU A 196 -15.61 17.06 60.64
N ARG A 197 -16.42 18.00 61.11
CA ARG A 197 -17.46 18.66 60.31
C ARG A 197 -17.25 20.17 60.31
N VAL A 198 -17.16 20.76 59.12
CA VAL A 198 -17.00 22.21 58.93
C VAL A 198 -18.05 22.68 57.94
N GLY A 199 -18.94 23.58 58.34
CA GLY A 199 -19.97 24.15 57.45
C GLY A 199 -19.43 25.23 56.50
N GLY A 200 -18.29 25.83 56.83
CA GLY A 200 -17.58 26.80 56.00
C GLY A 200 -16.29 26.25 55.38
N ARG A 201 -15.27 27.11 55.29
CA ARG A 201 -13.93 26.79 54.78
C ARG A 201 -13.08 26.12 55.86
N LEU A 202 -12.32 25.10 55.49
CA LEU A 202 -11.15 24.64 56.24
C LEU A 202 -9.91 25.40 55.72
N GLY A 203 -9.50 26.43 56.45
CA GLY A 203 -8.33 27.24 56.13
C GLY A 203 -7.05 26.60 56.65
N LEU A 204 -6.13 26.28 55.74
CA LEU A 204 -4.76 25.80 55.99
C LEU A 204 -3.76 26.66 55.19
N ALA A 205 -4.14 27.86 54.78
CA ALA A 205 -3.34 28.68 53.87
C ALA A 205 -2.03 29.12 54.56
N GLY A 206 -0.89 28.79 53.97
CA GLY A 206 0.43 29.09 54.53
C GLY A 206 0.80 28.30 55.78
N ILE A 207 0.04 27.26 56.14
CA ILE A 207 0.36 26.40 57.30
C ILE A 207 1.74 25.76 57.12
N ARG A 208 2.49 25.63 58.21
CA ARG A 208 3.75 24.88 58.24
C ARG A 208 3.60 23.70 59.18
N ALA A 209 3.51 22.50 58.62
CA ALA A 209 3.36 21.26 59.38
C ALA A 209 4.59 20.36 59.23
N ARG A 210 5.12 19.87 60.36
CA ARG A 210 6.09 18.77 60.41
C ARG A 210 5.44 17.59 61.12
N GLY A 211 5.26 16.48 60.40
CA GLY A 211 4.36 15.38 60.74
C GLY A 211 3.11 15.37 59.84
N ALA A 212 2.38 14.27 59.85
CA ALA A 212 1.16 14.05 59.07
C ALA A 212 0.00 14.95 59.54
N ILE A 213 -0.78 15.44 58.58
CA ILE A 213 -2.12 15.99 58.81
C ILE A 213 -3.11 14.90 58.40
N GLU A 214 -3.84 14.34 59.35
CA GLU A 214 -4.75 13.21 59.14
C GLU A 214 -6.19 13.62 59.44
N LEU A 215 -7.03 13.56 58.41
CA LEU A 215 -8.48 13.80 58.49
C LEU A 215 -9.21 12.45 58.48
N ALA A 216 -9.20 11.77 59.62
CA ALA A 216 -9.77 10.45 59.81
C ALA A 216 -11.30 10.48 59.94
N GLY A 217 -11.95 9.37 59.58
CA GLY A 217 -13.38 9.14 59.80
C GLY A 217 -14.30 10.15 59.08
N ASN A 218 -14.74 9.84 57.86
CA ASN A 218 -15.76 10.56 57.08
C ASN A 218 -15.84 12.08 57.36
N THR A 219 -14.74 12.79 57.11
CA THR A 219 -14.68 14.25 57.28
C THR A 219 -15.52 14.94 56.21
N SER A 220 -16.38 15.87 56.65
CA SER A 220 -17.28 16.64 55.78
C SER A 220 -17.01 18.13 55.91
N ILE A 221 -16.73 18.78 54.79
CA ILE A 221 -16.45 20.20 54.72
C ILE A 221 -17.39 20.77 53.66
N ASP A 222 -18.42 21.50 54.07
CA ASP A 222 -19.41 22.00 53.11
C ASP A 222 -18.80 23.07 52.19
N GLY A 223 -17.76 23.78 52.67
CA GLY A 223 -16.95 24.70 51.88
C GLY A 223 -15.68 24.08 51.29
N ARG A 224 -14.66 24.92 51.06
CA ARG A 224 -13.40 24.53 50.43
C ARG A 224 -12.32 24.20 51.46
N VAL A 225 -11.43 23.27 51.13
CA VAL A 225 -10.13 23.12 51.82
C VAL A 225 -9.10 24.00 51.13
N ASP A 226 -8.60 25.02 51.81
CA ASP A 226 -7.62 25.95 51.27
C ASP A 226 -6.25 25.72 51.91
N MET A 227 -5.34 25.11 51.17
CA MET A 227 -3.95 24.87 51.57
C MET A 227 -2.97 25.67 50.70
N THR A 228 -3.41 26.84 50.21
CA THR A 228 -2.57 27.70 49.38
C THR A 228 -1.29 28.09 50.10
N GLY A 229 -0.12 27.82 49.49
CA GLY A 229 1.19 28.12 50.08
C GLY A 229 1.56 27.28 51.31
N ALA A 230 0.81 26.22 51.61
CA ALA A 230 1.11 25.32 52.73
C ALA A 230 2.44 24.58 52.53
N VAL A 231 3.15 24.33 53.62
CA VAL A 231 4.39 23.54 53.65
C VAL A 231 4.19 22.38 54.61
N MET A 232 4.08 21.17 54.05
CA MET A 232 3.83 19.94 54.80
C MET A 232 5.00 18.98 54.61
N ARG A 233 5.55 18.46 55.71
CA ARG A 233 6.73 17.60 55.68
C ARG A 233 6.56 16.38 56.58
N ASN A 234 6.56 15.19 55.96
CA ASN A 234 6.57 13.91 56.67
C ASN A 234 7.51 12.87 56.05
N GLY A 235 8.66 13.31 55.51
CA GLY A 235 9.65 12.42 54.91
C GLY A 235 9.08 11.58 53.77
N THR A 236 9.13 10.25 53.89
CA THR A 236 8.54 9.29 52.94
C THR A 236 7.13 8.81 53.34
N GLY A 237 6.63 9.23 54.51
CA GLY A 237 5.28 8.90 54.98
C GLY A 237 4.20 9.75 54.33
N THR A 238 2.95 9.56 54.76
CA THR A 238 1.82 10.40 54.34
C THR A 238 1.91 11.76 55.02
N ALA A 239 1.99 12.84 54.25
CA ALA A 239 2.06 14.20 54.80
C ALA A 239 0.66 14.80 55.00
N PHE A 240 -0.29 14.45 54.14
CA PHE A 240 -1.69 14.85 54.24
C PHE A 240 -2.58 13.67 53.84
N ASP A 241 -3.31 13.12 54.80
CA ASP A 241 -4.29 12.07 54.60
C ASP A 241 -5.69 12.67 54.69
N ALA A 242 -6.38 12.72 53.56
CA ALA A 242 -7.77 13.11 53.45
C ALA A 242 -8.56 12.05 52.69
N THR A 243 -8.26 10.79 53.00
CA THR A 243 -9.01 9.63 52.50
C THR A 243 -10.49 9.75 52.87
N ARG A 244 -11.40 9.60 51.89
CA ARG A 244 -12.86 9.78 52.03
C ARG A 244 -13.31 11.19 52.45
N LEU A 245 -12.50 12.22 52.17
CA LEU A 245 -12.92 13.61 52.35
C LEU A 245 -14.13 13.93 51.46
N THR A 246 -15.14 14.57 52.05
CA THR A 246 -16.20 15.26 51.29
C THR A 246 -15.98 16.76 51.39
N ALA A 247 -15.75 17.44 50.26
CA ALA A 247 -15.56 18.89 50.24
C ALA A 247 -16.10 19.56 48.98
N ALA A 248 -16.41 20.86 49.03
CA ALA A 248 -16.79 21.61 47.82
C ALA A 248 -15.61 21.88 46.86
N GLY A 249 -14.38 21.77 47.35
CA GLY A 249 -13.17 21.95 46.54
C GLY A 249 -11.90 21.81 47.38
N VAL A 250 -10.77 21.70 46.69
CA VAL A 250 -9.44 21.69 47.31
C VAL A 250 -8.53 22.67 46.55
N LEU A 251 -8.06 23.71 47.23
CA LEU A 251 -7.14 24.70 46.67
C LEU A 251 -5.76 24.50 47.27
N ALA A 252 -4.84 23.93 46.51
CA ALA A 252 -3.48 23.62 46.93
C ALA A 252 -2.43 24.33 46.04
N ASN A 253 -2.73 25.57 45.66
CA ASN A 253 -1.83 26.37 44.85
C ASN A 253 -0.55 26.69 45.63
N ASN A 254 0.61 26.63 44.97
CA ASN A 254 1.92 26.86 45.59
C ASN A 254 2.22 25.98 46.82
N VAL A 255 1.53 24.83 46.97
CA VAL A 255 1.79 23.91 48.08
C VAL A 255 3.16 23.26 47.93
N ARG A 256 3.87 23.04 49.05
CA ARG A 256 5.10 22.25 49.10
C ARG A 256 4.89 21.07 50.03
N CYS A 257 4.76 19.88 49.46
CA CYS A 257 4.51 18.65 50.20
C CYS A 257 5.67 17.67 50.00
N THR A 258 6.34 17.29 51.10
CA THR A 258 7.30 16.16 51.09
C THR A 258 6.69 14.99 51.86
N GLY A 259 6.37 13.92 51.14
CA GLY A 259 5.51 12.82 51.58
C GLY A 259 4.30 12.66 50.65
N ARG A 260 3.51 11.61 50.86
CA ARG A 260 2.28 11.34 50.08
C ARG A 260 1.17 12.32 50.45
N LEU A 261 0.48 12.84 49.45
CA LEU A 261 -0.82 13.50 49.58
C LEU A 261 -1.91 12.49 49.15
N ASP A 262 -2.75 12.05 50.08
CA ASP A 262 -3.75 11.00 49.85
C ASP A 262 -5.17 11.58 49.87
N LEU A 263 -5.87 11.42 48.75
CA LEU A 263 -7.26 11.82 48.51
C LEU A 263 -8.11 10.62 48.09
N ARG A 264 -7.67 9.38 48.31
CA ARG A 264 -8.41 8.19 47.88
C ARG A 264 -9.86 8.21 48.37
N HIS A 265 -10.78 7.83 47.50
CA HIS A 265 -12.22 7.82 47.79
C HIS A 265 -12.82 9.19 48.17
N ALA A 266 -12.11 10.30 47.94
CA ALA A 266 -12.65 11.63 48.22
C ALA A 266 -13.76 11.99 47.21
N THR A 267 -14.78 12.68 47.70
CA THR A 267 -15.86 13.24 46.89
C THR A 267 -15.78 14.75 46.95
N ILE A 268 -15.33 15.36 45.85
CA ILE A 268 -15.12 16.79 45.71
C ILE A 268 -16.14 17.34 44.70
N SER A 269 -17.08 18.17 45.13
CA SER A 269 -18.11 18.70 44.22
C SER A 269 -17.63 19.85 43.32
N GLY A 270 -16.32 20.06 43.21
CA GLY A 270 -15.72 21.18 42.50
C GLY A 270 -14.28 20.88 42.08
N THR A 271 -13.46 21.92 42.02
CA THR A 271 -12.07 21.82 41.53
C THR A 271 -11.09 21.39 42.63
N ILE A 272 -10.18 20.49 42.26
CA ILE A 272 -8.94 20.19 42.98
C ILE A 272 -7.79 20.86 42.22
N ALA A 273 -7.18 21.91 42.79
CA ALA A 273 -6.14 22.69 42.11
C ALA A 273 -4.78 22.56 42.80
N PHE A 274 -3.74 22.24 42.04
CA PHE A 274 -2.34 22.10 42.46
C PHE A 274 -1.42 23.03 41.65
N ASN A 275 -1.89 24.23 41.34
CA ASN A 275 -1.17 25.14 40.44
C ASN A 275 0.16 25.57 41.08
N SER A 276 1.25 25.44 40.33
CA SER A 276 2.62 25.71 40.80
C SER A 276 3.01 24.92 42.08
N ALA A 277 2.36 23.78 42.33
CA ALA A 277 2.67 22.92 43.46
C ALA A 277 4.02 22.19 43.30
N VAL A 278 4.65 21.87 44.42
CA VAL A 278 5.81 20.98 44.51
C VAL A 278 5.44 19.80 45.39
N LEU A 279 5.22 18.64 44.79
CA LEU A 279 4.89 17.39 45.49
C LEU A 279 6.07 16.44 45.36
N ALA A 280 6.58 15.92 46.47
CA ALA A 280 7.75 15.06 46.48
C ALA A 280 7.55 13.84 47.39
N CYS A 281 7.42 12.66 46.80
CA CYS A 281 7.44 11.37 47.47
C CYS A 281 8.27 10.38 46.62
N PRO A 282 9.62 10.40 46.73
CA PRO A 282 10.48 9.54 45.94
C PRO A 282 10.15 8.06 46.14
N LYS A 283 10.12 7.25 45.07
CA LYS A 283 9.82 5.81 45.08
C LYS A 283 8.37 5.46 45.50
N GLY A 284 7.43 6.40 45.37
CA GLY A 284 6.03 6.18 45.71
C GLY A 284 5.10 7.18 45.02
N TYR A 285 3.83 7.17 45.42
CA TYR A 285 2.85 8.13 44.90
C TYR A 285 2.95 9.45 45.65
N ALA A 286 3.31 10.51 44.94
CA ALA A 286 3.29 11.87 45.49
C ALA A 286 1.85 12.38 45.64
N LEU A 287 0.98 12.06 44.69
CA LEU A 287 -0.46 12.29 44.76
C LEU A 287 -1.20 10.97 44.52
N SER A 288 -1.95 10.54 45.53
CA SER A 288 -2.78 9.34 45.52
C SER A 288 -4.24 9.76 45.54
N ALA A 289 -4.89 9.73 44.38
CA ALA A 289 -6.26 10.19 44.17
C ALA A 289 -7.07 9.10 43.44
N GLY A 290 -6.88 7.83 43.82
CA GLY A 290 -7.66 6.70 43.29
C GLY A 290 -9.10 6.71 43.78
N ASP A 291 -10.02 6.27 42.91
CA ASP A 291 -11.46 6.25 43.17
C ASP A 291 -12.03 7.62 43.63
N VAL A 292 -11.42 8.72 43.17
CA VAL A 292 -11.89 10.08 43.47
C VAL A 292 -13.06 10.45 42.56
N ASN A 293 -14.03 11.15 43.13
CA ASN A 293 -15.10 11.79 42.38
C ASN A 293 -14.92 13.31 42.43
N ALA A 294 -14.56 13.94 41.32
CA ALA A 294 -14.33 15.38 41.22
C ALA A 294 -14.96 15.97 39.96
N ASP A 295 -15.24 17.27 39.97
CA ASP A 295 -15.63 17.94 38.73
C ASP A 295 -14.38 18.20 37.88
N ARG A 296 -13.33 18.76 38.47
CA ARG A 296 -12.10 19.11 37.76
C ARG A 296 -10.87 18.90 38.62
N ILE A 297 -9.78 18.48 37.98
CA ILE A 297 -8.43 18.47 38.59
C ILE A 297 -7.51 19.33 37.72
N GLU A 298 -6.87 20.32 38.34
CA GLU A 298 -5.95 21.26 37.67
C GLU A 298 -4.56 21.12 38.28
N ILE A 299 -3.59 20.70 37.47
CA ILE A 299 -2.17 20.63 37.80
C ILE A 299 -1.43 21.44 36.74
N GLU A 300 -1.40 22.76 36.93
CA GLU A 300 -0.92 23.71 35.92
C GLU A 300 0.22 24.61 36.44
N ASN A 301 0.70 25.50 35.56
CA ASN A 301 1.61 26.60 35.87
C ASN A 301 2.96 26.15 36.48
N GLY A 302 3.64 25.19 35.84
CA GLY A 302 4.99 24.81 36.27
C GLY A 302 5.02 23.86 37.47
N ALA A 303 3.91 23.18 37.77
CA ALA A 303 3.85 22.22 38.88
C ALA A 303 4.92 21.11 38.70
N ARG A 304 5.59 20.75 39.81
CA ARG A 304 6.67 19.76 39.83
C ARG A 304 6.30 18.61 40.76
N ILE A 305 6.24 17.41 40.20
CA ILE A 305 5.93 16.19 40.92
C ILE A 305 7.15 15.27 40.86
N LEU A 306 7.77 15.00 42.01
CA LEU A 306 8.80 13.98 42.17
C LEU A 306 8.15 12.77 42.85
N GLY A 307 7.77 11.78 42.05
CA GLY A 307 6.88 10.71 42.48
C GLY A 307 5.83 10.39 41.41
N ALA A 308 5.06 9.33 41.61
CA ALA A 308 3.96 8.95 40.73
C ALA A 308 2.65 9.73 41.05
N LEU A 309 1.86 10.01 40.02
CA LEU A 309 0.49 10.51 40.09
C LEU A 309 -0.50 9.35 39.87
N SER A 310 -1.33 9.03 40.86
CA SER A 310 -2.28 7.91 40.80
C SER A 310 -3.72 8.39 40.86
N LEU A 311 -4.49 8.07 39.82
CA LEU A 311 -5.91 8.39 39.62
C LEU A 311 -6.74 7.18 39.12
N PRO A 312 -6.42 5.91 39.47
CA PRO A 312 -7.14 4.76 38.90
C PRO A 312 -8.62 4.77 39.29
N ARG A 313 -9.49 4.35 38.36
CA ARG A 313 -10.95 4.28 38.55
C ARG A 313 -11.63 5.57 39.04
N SER A 314 -10.96 6.71 38.88
CA SER A 314 -11.51 8.01 39.28
C SER A 314 -12.56 8.48 38.29
N VAL A 315 -13.52 9.25 38.77
CA VAL A 315 -14.55 9.90 37.96
C VAL A 315 -14.30 11.41 38.00
N ILE A 316 -13.88 11.97 36.88
CA ILE A 316 -13.65 13.41 36.70
C ILE A 316 -14.66 13.92 35.67
N ARG A 317 -15.68 14.66 36.13
CA ARG A 317 -16.85 15.00 35.31
C ARG A 317 -16.56 15.97 34.18
N ASP A 318 -15.57 16.84 34.34
CA ASP A 318 -15.20 17.86 33.36
C ASP A 318 -13.79 17.63 32.82
N THR A 319 -12.75 18.04 33.54
CA THR A 319 -11.39 18.10 32.97
C THR A 319 -10.30 17.67 33.96
N LEU A 320 -9.35 16.85 33.49
CA LEU A 320 -8.03 16.67 34.09
C LEU A 320 -7.03 17.51 33.29
N ALA A 321 -6.66 18.67 33.84
CA ALA A 321 -5.71 19.58 33.21
C ALA A 321 -4.31 19.39 33.79
N MET A 322 -3.37 19.15 32.89
CA MET A 322 -1.97 18.80 33.13
C MET A 322 -1.10 19.68 32.22
N ARG A 323 -1.03 20.98 32.50
CA ARG A 323 -0.35 21.96 31.64
C ARG A 323 0.97 22.42 32.21
N ASP A 324 2.00 22.48 31.38
CA ASP A 324 3.32 22.98 31.78
C ASP A 324 3.85 22.30 33.06
N LEU A 325 3.55 21.01 33.25
CA LEU A 325 3.96 20.28 34.45
C LEU A 325 5.14 19.35 34.16
N SER A 326 5.90 19.03 35.20
CA SER A 326 6.96 18.02 35.14
C SER A 326 6.71 16.95 36.19
N VAL A 327 6.54 15.70 35.72
CA VAL A 327 6.51 14.52 36.58
C VAL A 327 7.81 13.75 36.37
N ARG A 328 8.53 13.50 37.46
CA ARG A 328 9.73 12.69 37.45
C ARG A 328 9.56 11.54 38.43
N GLU A 329 9.45 10.33 37.90
CA GLU A 329 9.49 9.08 38.67
C GLU A 329 10.61 8.19 38.12
N THR A 330 11.39 7.61 39.03
CA THR A 330 12.54 6.74 38.69
C THR A 330 12.20 5.25 38.77
N GLY A 331 11.06 4.88 39.37
CA GLY A 331 10.73 3.50 39.71
C GLY A 331 9.65 2.81 38.86
N GLY A 332 9.11 3.44 37.80
CA GLY A 332 8.16 2.78 36.89
C GLY A 332 7.16 3.71 36.21
N ARG A 333 6.11 4.12 36.92
CA ARG A 333 4.94 4.82 36.35
C ARG A 333 4.88 6.27 36.82
N ALA A 334 4.93 7.21 35.90
CA ALA A 334 4.74 8.63 36.18
C ALA A 334 3.27 8.97 36.44
N VAL A 335 2.36 8.45 35.61
CA VAL A 335 0.91 8.68 35.72
C VAL A 335 0.17 7.36 35.57
N VAL A 336 -0.79 7.11 36.46
CA VAL A 336 -1.67 5.94 36.42
C VAL A 336 -3.12 6.39 36.53
N ALA A 337 -3.88 6.34 35.44
CA ALA A 337 -5.33 6.61 35.46
C ALA A 337 -6.12 5.48 34.79
N SER A 338 -5.64 4.23 34.94
CA SER A 338 -6.28 3.05 34.37
C SER A 338 -7.72 2.89 34.90
N GLY A 339 -8.66 2.60 33.99
CA GLY A 339 -10.09 2.45 34.29
C GLY A 339 -10.80 3.73 34.75
N ALA A 340 -10.15 4.90 34.63
CA ALA A 340 -10.77 6.17 35.00
C ALA A 340 -11.83 6.61 33.96
N ARG A 341 -12.82 7.36 34.41
CA ARG A 341 -13.82 8.03 33.56
C ARG A 341 -13.60 9.53 33.65
N ILE A 342 -12.96 10.11 32.65
CA ILE A 342 -12.56 11.52 32.65
C ILE A 342 -13.09 12.16 31.38
N THR A 343 -13.94 13.19 31.46
CA THR A 343 -14.55 13.77 30.25
C THR A 343 -13.50 14.37 29.32
N ASN A 344 -12.57 15.19 29.82
CA ASN A 344 -11.46 15.75 29.03
C ASN A 344 -10.13 15.55 29.75
N ILE A 345 -9.12 15.07 29.03
CA ILE A 345 -7.75 14.98 29.51
C ILE A 345 -6.90 15.91 28.66
N VAL A 346 -6.24 16.87 29.30
CA VAL A 346 -5.42 17.88 28.62
C VAL A 346 -4.02 17.86 29.21
N ALA A 347 -3.08 17.20 28.53
CA ALA A 347 -1.65 17.30 28.81
C ALA A 347 -0.98 18.14 27.72
N ASP A 348 -0.84 19.44 27.98
CA ASP A 348 -0.24 20.38 27.03
C ASP A 348 1.14 20.81 27.56
N ARG A 349 2.20 20.67 26.75
CA ARG A 349 3.59 20.98 27.14
C ARG A 349 4.03 20.32 28.45
N ALA A 350 3.50 19.13 28.74
CA ALA A 350 3.86 18.37 29.93
C ALA A 350 5.10 17.51 29.67
N THR A 351 5.90 17.28 30.72
CA THR A 351 7.05 16.38 30.66
C THR A 351 6.87 15.25 31.66
N PHE A 352 6.82 14.02 31.14
CA PHE A 352 6.72 12.80 31.93
C PHE A 352 7.98 11.96 31.77
N HIS A 353 8.72 11.79 32.87
CA HIS A 353 9.78 10.78 32.96
C HIS A 353 9.22 9.57 33.71
N GLY A 354 8.92 8.50 32.98
CA GLY A 354 8.17 7.34 33.48
C GLY A 354 6.96 6.99 32.60
N GLN A 355 6.39 5.81 32.84
CA GLN A 355 5.22 5.34 32.07
C GLN A 355 3.96 6.17 32.35
N VAL A 356 3.17 6.41 31.30
CA VAL A 356 1.84 7.03 31.35
C VAL A 356 0.80 5.97 31.02
N ALA A 357 0.06 5.53 32.04
CA ALA A 357 -0.91 4.44 31.95
C ALA A 357 -2.34 4.97 31.90
N PHE A 358 -2.96 4.90 30.73
CA PHE A 358 -4.36 5.27 30.45
C PHE A 358 -5.15 4.07 29.91
N ASP A 359 -4.79 2.87 30.35
CA ASP A 359 -5.47 1.63 29.96
C ASP A 359 -6.93 1.64 30.41
N GLU A 360 -7.84 1.18 29.55
CA GLU A 360 -9.27 1.07 29.81
C GLU A 360 -9.92 2.40 30.24
N ILE A 361 -9.31 3.53 29.87
CA ILE A 361 -9.85 4.85 30.20
C ILE A 361 -11.06 5.17 29.33
N GLU A 362 -12.08 5.80 29.91
CA GLU A 362 -13.17 6.39 29.15
C GLU A 362 -13.02 7.91 29.14
N SER A 363 -12.85 8.50 27.95
CA SER A 363 -12.78 9.94 27.78
C SER A 363 -13.58 10.43 26.58
N THR A 364 -13.95 11.71 26.59
CA THR A 364 -14.48 12.38 25.39
C THR A 364 -13.34 12.87 24.51
N ASN A 365 -12.37 13.58 25.08
CA ASN A 365 -11.19 14.08 24.38
C ASN A 365 -9.93 13.76 25.19
N LEU A 366 -8.87 13.32 24.51
CA LEU A 366 -7.56 13.12 25.10
C LEU A 366 -6.52 13.87 24.29
N ARG A 367 -5.84 14.82 24.94
CA ARG A 367 -4.83 15.68 24.32
C ARG A 367 -3.47 15.49 24.99
N LEU A 368 -2.45 15.16 24.21
CA LEU A 368 -1.04 15.06 24.57
C LEU A 368 -0.20 15.99 23.67
N VAL A 369 -0.58 17.27 23.58
CA VAL A 369 0.02 18.20 22.62
C VAL A 369 1.31 18.80 23.14
N ASP A 370 2.35 18.80 22.30
CA ASP A 370 3.72 19.22 22.65
C ASP A 370 4.24 18.56 23.94
N THR A 371 3.71 17.38 24.26
CA THR A 371 4.07 16.62 25.46
C THR A 371 5.32 15.81 25.19
N THR A 372 6.20 15.70 26.20
CA THR A 372 7.38 14.84 26.14
C THR A 372 7.22 13.69 27.13
N VAL A 373 7.30 12.46 26.63
CA VAL A 373 7.31 11.24 27.45
C VAL A 373 8.62 10.50 27.18
N SER A 374 9.38 10.22 28.25
CA SER A 374 10.63 9.48 28.15
C SER A 374 10.59 8.23 29.03
N TRP A 375 10.63 7.07 28.38
CA TRP A 375 10.72 5.75 28.98
C TRP A 375 11.41 4.75 28.02
N PRO A 376 12.74 4.83 27.87
CA PRO A 376 13.52 4.02 26.93
C PRO A 376 13.76 2.58 27.45
N HIS A 377 12.69 1.84 27.72
CA HIS A 377 12.76 0.44 28.12
C HIS A 377 11.94 -0.43 27.15
N ASP A 378 12.08 -1.75 27.23
CA ASP A 378 11.36 -2.75 26.40
C ASP A 378 9.82 -2.79 26.64
N THR A 379 9.26 -1.74 27.22
CA THR A 379 7.85 -1.62 27.55
C THR A 379 7.28 -0.34 26.96
N TRP A 380 5.96 -0.22 26.95
CA TRP A 380 5.30 0.99 26.51
C TRP A 380 5.65 2.19 27.39
N SER A 381 5.79 3.35 26.77
CA SER A 381 5.96 4.65 27.44
C SER A 381 4.59 5.26 27.73
N VAL A 382 3.68 5.22 26.75
CA VAL A 382 2.28 5.63 26.87
C VAL A 382 1.41 4.45 26.49
N SER A 383 0.51 4.04 27.36
CA SER A 383 -0.46 2.99 27.05
C SER A 383 -1.88 3.48 27.18
N LEU A 384 -2.64 3.24 26.12
CA LEU A 384 -4.06 3.50 25.93
C LEU A 384 -4.75 2.20 25.55
N GLN A 385 -4.31 1.08 26.13
CA GLN A 385 -4.82 -0.23 25.78
C GLN A 385 -6.32 -0.30 26.10
N ALA A 386 -7.13 -0.69 25.11
CA ALA A 386 -8.58 -0.74 25.23
C ALA A 386 -9.24 0.58 25.73
N ALA A 387 -8.58 1.72 25.54
CA ALA A 387 -9.13 3.03 25.85
C ALA A 387 -10.33 3.35 24.93
N THR A 388 -11.36 4.00 25.48
CA THR A 388 -12.52 4.49 24.73
C THR A 388 -12.53 6.02 24.74
N ILE A 389 -12.23 6.62 23.59
CA ILE A 389 -12.16 8.06 23.37
C ILE A 389 -13.30 8.45 22.43
N ARG A 390 -14.37 9.05 22.97
CA ARG A 390 -15.63 9.29 22.23
C ARG A 390 -15.46 10.23 21.04
N ARG A 391 -14.52 11.18 21.09
CA ARG A 391 -14.23 12.12 20.02
C ARG A 391 -12.80 11.97 19.53
N GLU A 392 -11.87 12.78 20.04
CA GLU A 392 -10.56 12.94 19.43
C GLU A 392 -9.43 12.53 20.38
N LEU A 393 -8.47 11.80 19.83
CA LEU A 393 -7.15 11.57 20.43
C LEU A 393 -6.14 12.43 19.68
N ASN A 394 -5.71 13.52 20.30
CA ASN A 394 -4.77 14.46 19.73
C ASN A 394 -3.40 14.32 20.42
N CYS A 395 -2.41 13.85 19.65
CA CYS A 395 -1.01 13.69 20.04
C CYS A 395 -0.10 14.53 19.13
N GLU A 396 -0.56 15.70 18.69
CA GLU A 396 0.24 16.59 17.85
C GLU A 396 1.48 17.12 18.59
N GLY A 397 2.64 17.09 17.94
CA GLY A 397 3.92 17.50 18.54
C GLY A 397 4.42 16.58 19.66
N LEU A 398 3.78 15.42 19.89
CA LEU A 398 4.19 14.46 20.92
C LEU A 398 5.61 13.97 20.66
N ARG A 399 6.50 14.14 21.65
CA ARG A 399 7.84 13.53 21.67
C ARG A 399 7.81 12.35 22.62
N ASN A 400 7.92 11.15 22.08
CA ASN A 400 7.77 9.93 22.85
C ASN A 400 8.96 9.00 22.62
N GLU A 401 9.73 8.75 23.67
CA GLU A 401 10.80 7.76 23.70
C GLU A 401 10.29 6.51 24.45
N GLY A 402 10.18 5.40 23.73
CA GLY A 402 9.45 4.17 24.06
C GLY A 402 8.24 3.95 23.12
N THR A 403 7.49 2.87 23.31
CA THR A 403 6.33 2.54 22.46
C THR A 403 5.07 3.31 22.86
N LEU A 404 4.42 3.97 21.90
CA LEU A 404 3.04 4.46 22.04
C LEU A 404 2.06 3.31 21.75
N ASN A 405 1.38 2.81 22.78
CA ASN A 405 0.45 1.69 22.68
C ASN A 405 -1.01 2.18 22.62
N ILE A 406 -1.66 2.01 21.47
CA ILE A 406 -3.09 2.24 21.26
C ILE A 406 -3.81 0.93 20.87
N TYR A 407 -3.29 -0.22 21.34
CA TYR A 407 -3.85 -1.53 21.06
C TYR A 407 -5.33 -1.62 21.47
N ALA A 408 -6.19 -2.02 20.53
CA ALA A 408 -7.64 -2.13 20.71
C ALA A 408 -8.33 -0.84 21.23
N ALA A 409 -7.68 0.32 21.10
CA ALA A 409 -8.29 1.60 21.46
C ALA A 409 -9.41 1.96 20.48
N GLN A 410 -10.49 2.55 21.00
CA GLN A 410 -11.63 3.02 20.23
C GLN A 410 -11.65 4.55 20.25
N VAL A 411 -11.53 5.18 19.09
CA VAL A 411 -11.51 6.64 18.91
C VAL A 411 -12.65 7.05 17.99
N GLY A 412 -13.57 7.89 18.44
CA GLY A 412 -14.81 8.16 17.69
C GLY A 412 -14.64 9.01 16.43
N THR A 413 -13.93 10.14 16.50
CA THR A 413 -13.82 11.11 15.39
C THR A 413 -12.47 11.14 14.70
N GLY A 414 -11.35 11.03 15.42
CA GLY A 414 -10.05 11.08 14.78
C GLY A 414 -8.86 10.91 15.70
N LEU A 415 -7.77 10.45 15.10
CA LEU A 415 -6.44 10.32 15.71
C LEU A 415 -5.50 11.30 15.01
N LEU A 416 -4.94 12.25 15.75
CA LEU A 416 -4.02 13.25 15.22
C LEU A 416 -2.62 13.03 15.79
N LEU A 417 -1.63 12.89 14.91
CA LEU A 417 -0.22 12.65 15.22
C LEU A 417 0.67 13.58 14.37
N GLY A 418 0.15 14.75 13.96
CA GLY A 418 0.92 15.74 13.21
C GLY A 418 2.11 16.26 14.01
N GLY A 419 3.30 16.29 13.42
CA GLY A 419 4.54 16.75 14.06
C GLY A 419 5.05 15.85 15.20
N ALA A 420 4.44 14.67 15.41
CA ALA A 420 4.87 13.77 16.47
C ALA A 420 6.20 13.07 16.11
N HIS A 421 7.07 12.95 17.11
CA HIS A 421 8.34 12.22 17.03
C HIS A 421 8.29 11.03 17.98
N LEU A 422 8.12 9.83 17.42
CA LEU A 422 8.04 8.58 18.16
C LEU A 422 9.34 7.79 17.97
N ASP A 423 10.08 7.56 19.04
CA ASP A 423 11.25 6.68 19.04
C ASP A 423 10.94 5.45 19.86
N GLY A 424 10.76 4.30 19.21
CA GLY A 424 10.47 3.03 19.85
C GLY A 424 11.63 2.40 20.62
N ALA A 425 12.81 3.05 20.70
CA ALA A 425 14.00 2.55 21.40
C ALA A 425 14.42 1.12 20.98
N GLY A 426 14.30 0.81 19.68
CA GLY A 426 14.60 -0.51 19.11
C GLY A 426 13.37 -1.44 18.97
N GLN A 427 12.19 -1.01 19.42
CA GLN A 427 10.93 -1.73 19.32
C GLN A 427 9.95 -1.04 18.33
N ARG A 428 8.64 -1.29 18.48
CA ARG A 428 7.59 -0.55 17.77
C ARG A 428 7.53 0.90 18.28
N ALA A 429 7.49 1.86 17.38
CA ALA A 429 7.23 3.26 17.72
C ALA A 429 5.74 3.48 18.05
N LEU A 430 4.87 2.90 17.23
CA LEU A 430 3.41 2.93 17.39
C LEU A 430 2.84 1.52 17.33
N ALA A 431 2.22 1.07 18.41
CA ALA A 431 1.50 -0.20 18.48
C ALA A 431 -0.01 0.06 18.48
N GLY A 432 -0.60 0.09 17.29
CA GLY A 432 -2.03 0.34 17.07
C GLY A 432 -2.79 -0.82 16.45
N SER A 433 -2.34 -2.05 16.70
CA SER A 433 -3.06 -3.22 16.22
C SER A 433 -4.47 -3.29 16.81
N ARG A 434 -5.47 -3.62 15.99
CA ARG A 434 -6.91 -3.65 16.34
C ARG A 434 -7.50 -2.32 16.81
N ALA A 435 -6.82 -1.19 16.61
CA ALA A 435 -7.38 0.12 16.92
C ALA A 435 -8.58 0.41 16.00
N VAL A 436 -9.63 1.01 16.55
CA VAL A 436 -10.83 1.43 15.82
C VAL A 436 -10.88 2.94 15.84
N VAL A 437 -10.76 3.58 14.68
CA VAL A 437 -10.86 5.04 14.54
C VAL A 437 -12.08 5.34 13.68
N GLY A 438 -13.17 5.81 14.27
CA GLY A 438 -14.44 6.07 13.57
C GLY A 438 -14.36 7.17 12.50
N GLY A 439 -13.33 8.02 12.53
CA GLY A 439 -13.06 9.00 11.48
C GLY A 439 -11.65 8.92 10.89
N ARG A 440 -10.95 10.05 10.81
CA ARG A 440 -9.66 10.15 10.10
C ARG A 440 -8.48 9.89 11.04
N MET A 441 -7.49 9.14 10.57
CA MET A 441 -6.17 9.01 11.20
C MET A 441 -5.17 9.87 10.43
N THR A 442 -4.57 10.87 11.08
CA THR A 442 -3.73 11.90 10.43
C THR A 442 -2.35 11.94 11.08
N LEU A 443 -1.31 11.64 10.31
CA LEU A 443 0.10 11.65 10.70
C LEU A 443 0.87 12.70 9.87
N ARG A 444 0.28 13.88 9.68
CA ARG A 444 0.89 14.99 8.92
C ARG A 444 0.64 16.34 9.61
N PRO A 445 1.47 17.36 9.36
CA PRO A 445 2.78 17.30 8.67
C PRO A 445 3.87 16.64 9.54
N ASP A 446 5.04 16.34 8.98
CA ASP A 446 6.30 16.05 9.70
C ASP A 446 6.22 14.97 10.81
N PHE A 447 5.48 13.89 10.56
CA PHE A 447 5.51 12.73 11.46
C PHE A 447 6.81 11.95 11.29
N HIS A 448 7.50 11.71 12.40
CA HIS A 448 8.74 10.94 12.44
C HIS A 448 8.58 9.72 13.36
N ALA A 449 8.85 8.53 12.85
CA ALA A 449 8.90 7.31 13.64
C ALA A 449 10.23 6.59 13.47
N ILE A 450 10.91 6.30 14.58
CA ILE A 450 12.06 5.40 14.64
C ILE A 450 11.58 4.11 15.30
N GLY A 451 11.50 3.04 14.53
CA GLY A 451 10.83 1.79 14.91
C GLY A 451 9.55 1.54 14.11
N ASP A 452 8.96 0.37 14.32
CA ASP A 452 7.82 -0.08 13.51
C ASP A 452 6.51 0.67 13.86
N VAL A 453 5.71 0.97 12.85
CA VAL A 453 4.35 1.49 12.94
C VAL A 453 3.38 0.34 12.62
N ASP A 454 2.74 -0.20 13.64
CA ASP A 454 1.87 -1.38 13.54
C ASP A 454 0.40 -0.98 13.62
N LEU A 455 -0.32 -1.09 12.51
CA LEU A 455 -1.76 -0.88 12.39
C LEU A 455 -2.47 -2.15 11.91
N ALA A 456 -1.92 -3.33 12.25
CA ALA A 456 -2.51 -4.60 11.86
C ALA A 456 -3.93 -4.76 12.44
N HIS A 457 -4.88 -5.18 11.60
CA HIS A 457 -6.30 -5.32 11.96
C HIS A 457 -6.99 -4.02 12.43
N ALA A 458 -6.42 -2.84 12.17
CA ALA A 458 -7.08 -1.58 12.49
C ALA A 458 -8.30 -1.32 11.59
N ASP A 459 -9.36 -0.71 12.12
CA ASP A 459 -10.54 -0.26 11.36
C ASP A 459 -10.61 1.28 11.39
N ILE A 460 -10.37 1.91 10.25
CA ILE A 460 -10.37 3.36 10.06
C ILE A 460 -11.61 3.74 9.24
N GLY A 461 -12.55 4.42 9.89
CA GLY A 461 -13.86 4.78 9.35
C GLY A 461 -13.84 5.88 8.28
N LYS A 462 -12.73 6.59 8.11
CA LYS A 462 -12.47 7.51 6.98
C LYS A 462 -11.09 7.25 6.38
N SER A 463 -10.27 8.28 6.18
CA SER A 463 -8.98 8.18 5.49
C SER A 463 -7.83 7.94 6.47
N LEU A 464 -6.80 7.22 6.01
CA LEU A 464 -5.48 7.16 6.65
C LEU A 464 -4.55 8.11 5.91
N VAL A 465 -4.11 9.18 6.57
CA VAL A 465 -3.32 10.24 5.97
C VAL A 465 -1.93 10.28 6.59
N MET A 466 -0.92 9.88 5.82
CA MET A 466 0.49 9.78 6.20
C MET A 466 1.37 10.54 5.22
N ASP A 467 0.86 11.66 4.67
CA ASP A 467 1.63 12.46 3.73
C ASP A 467 2.85 13.10 4.40
N GLY A 468 4.03 12.98 3.79
CA GLY A 468 5.28 13.53 4.30
C GLY A 468 5.83 12.84 5.54
N SER A 469 5.29 11.67 5.93
CA SER A 469 5.79 10.93 7.09
C SER A 469 7.15 10.30 6.81
N ASN A 470 8.05 10.33 7.79
CA ASN A 470 9.34 9.64 7.74
C ASN A 470 9.36 8.49 8.77
N ILE A 471 9.46 7.26 8.28
CA ILE A 471 9.42 6.04 9.10
C ILE A 471 10.70 5.25 8.89
N ARG A 472 11.53 5.18 9.93
CA ARG A 472 12.69 4.29 10.02
C ARG A 472 12.27 2.98 10.69
N GLY A 473 11.69 2.09 9.91
CA GLY A 473 11.09 0.84 10.38
C GLY A 473 10.09 0.31 9.37
N LYS A 474 9.17 -0.54 9.84
CA LYS A 474 8.11 -1.14 9.02
C LYS A 474 6.77 -0.49 9.30
N LEU A 475 6.02 -0.17 8.24
CA LEU A 475 4.60 0.15 8.26
C LEU A 475 3.79 -1.13 8.03
N ARG A 476 3.13 -1.64 9.07
CA ARG A 476 2.27 -2.83 8.98
C ARG A 476 0.81 -2.43 8.88
N LEU A 477 0.16 -2.79 7.78
CA LEU A 477 -1.26 -2.62 7.46
C LEU A 477 -1.96 -3.98 7.25
N PHE A 478 -1.42 -5.04 7.86
CA PHE A 478 -1.90 -6.42 7.73
C PHE A 478 -3.38 -6.53 8.13
N HIS A 479 -4.25 -6.91 7.19
CA HIS A 479 -5.71 -7.01 7.37
C HIS A 479 -6.36 -5.75 7.98
N ALA A 480 -5.78 -4.57 7.74
CA ALA A 480 -6.41 -3.31 8.12
C ALA A 480 -7.57 -2.99 7.16
N ARG A 481 -8.54 -2.21 7.64
CA ARG A 481 -9.68 -1.70 6.86
C ARG A 481 -9.70 -0.18 6.91
N VAL A 482 -9.84 0.46 5.75
CA VAL A 482 -9.93 1.90 5.58
C VAL A 482 -11.12 2.22 4.69
N ARG A 483 -12.15 2.90 5.21
CA ARG A 483 -13.41 3.14 4.48
C ARG A 483 -13.36 4.27 3.44
N SER A 484 -12.22 4.94 3.31
CA SER A 484 -11.99 6.00 2.34
C SER A 484 -10.59 5.81 1.77
N ASP A 485 -9.73 6.83 1.82
CA ASP A 485 -8.44 6.81 1.12
C ASP A 485 -7.26 6.50 2.04
N VAL A 486 -6.24 5.87 1.48
CA VAL A 486 -4.90 5.76 2.09
C VAL A 486 -3.96 6.69 1.32
N LEU A 487 -3.46 7.72 2.00
CA LEU A 487 -2.61 8.75 1.41
C LEU A 487 -1.20 8.67 2.00
N LEU A 488 -0.22 8.32 1.16
CA LEU A 488 1.20 8.16 1.48
C LEU A 488 2.06 9.10 0.61
N ARG A 489 1.57 10.32 0.33
CA ARG A 489 2.24 11.22 -0.60
C ARG A 489 3.52 11.76 0.01
N HIS A 490 4.64 11.71 -0.70
CA HIS A 490 5.95 12.15 -0.22
C HIS A 490 6.41 11.47 1.08
N ALA A 491 5.84 10.31 1.43
CA ALA A 491 6.32 9.56 2.58
C ALA A 491 7.70 8.95 2.29
N GLU A 492 8.56 8.87 3.30
CA GLU A 492 9.84 8.17 3.25
C GLU A 492 9.80 7.03 4.26
N ILE A 493 9.98 5.79 3.79
CA ILE A 493 9.95 4.60 4.64
C ILE A 493 11.22 3.79 4.36
N GLU A 494 12.04 3.60 5.38
CA GLU A 494 13.30 2.85 5.27
C GLU A 494 13.42 1.80 6.37
N GLY A 495 13.85 0.60 6.01
CA GLY A 495 14.01 -0.49 6.96
C GLY A 495 14.41 -1.80 6.29
N PRO A 496 14.79 -2.82 7.08
CA PRO A 496 15.22 -4.10 6.53
C PRO A 496 14.04 -4.92 6.00
N GLY A 497 14.22 -5.50 4.80
CA GLY A 497 13.26 -6.42 4.20
C GLY A 497 12.01 -5.70 3.68
N ILE A 498 10.84 -6.05 4.23
CA ILE A 498 9.54 -5.52 3.81
C ILE A 498 9.19 -4.34 4.70
N VAL A 499 9.19 -3.14 4.11
CA VAL A 499 8.97 -1.88 4.81
C VAL A 499 7.52 -1.45 4.83
N VAL A 500 6.73 -1.83 3.83
CA VAL A 500 5.28 -1.62 3.82
C VAL A 500 4.62 -2.97 3.65
N ASP A 501 3.92 -3.43 4.68
CA ASP A 501 3.29 -4.73 4.72
C ASP A 501 1.77 -4.61 4.81
N ALA A 502 1.10 -4.56 3.66
CA ALA A 502 -0.33 -4.34 3.52
C ALA A 502 -1.05 -5.60 3.00
N ILE A 503 -0.63 -6.79 3.47
CA ILE A 503 -1.32 -8.04 3.13
C ILE A 503 -2.79 -7.95 3.57
N GLY A 504 -3.72 -8.22 2.65
CA GLY A 504 -5.16 -8.24 2.95
C GLY A 504 -5.73 -6.88 3.35
N LEU A 505 -5.05 -5.78 3.05
CA LEU A 505 -5.55 -4.41 3.28
C LEU A 505 -6.83 -4.18 2.46
N GLN A 506 -7.90 -3.73 3.11
CA GLN A 506 -9.16 -3.36 2.48
C GLN A 506 -9.31 -1.84 2.48
N VAL A 507 -9.41 -1.24 1.30
CA VAL A 507 -9.60 0.20 1.12
C VAL A 507 -10.83 0.41 0.24
N ASP A 508 -11.87 1.07 0.75
CA ASP A 508 -13.07 1.32 -0.06
C ASP A 508 -12.83 2.43 -1.10
N GLY A 509 -11.88 3.34 -0.84
CA GLY A 509 -11.44 4.40 -1.74
C GLY A 509 -10.10 4.11 -2.42
N ARG A 510 -9.27 5.14 -2.57
CA ARG A 510 -8.01 5.10 -3.31
C ARG A 510 -6.79 4.93 -2.40
N ILE A 511 -5.82 4.13 -2.84
CA ILE A 511 -4.45 4.14 -2.31
C ILE A 511 -3.59 5.07 -3.19
N THR A 512 -3.11 6.18 -2.62
CA THR A 512 -2.25 7.15 -3.30
C THR A 512 -0.90 7.25 -2.60
N ALA A 513 0.15 6.68 -3.19
CA ALA A 513 1.53 6.77 -2.69
C ALA A 513 2.43 7.57 -3.65
N ARG A 514 1.93 8.77 -4.03
CA ARG A 514 2.64 9.65 -4.96
C ARG A 514 3.97 10.11 -4.37
N ASN A 515 5.06 10.02 -5.13
CA ASN A 515 6.39 10.40 -4.66
C ASN A 515 6.83 9.67 -3.37
N LEU A 516 6.28 8.48 -3.09
CA LEU A 516 6.73 7.63 -1.98
C LEU A 516 8.18 7.20 -2.21
N VAL A 517 9.03 7.31 -1.21
CA VAL A 517 10.38 6.72 -1.23
C VAL A 517 10.40 5.55 -0.26
N ALA A 518 10.51 4.33 -0.80
CA ALA A 518 10.60 3.10 -0.01
C ALA A 518 11.97 2.45 -0.20
N LYS A 519 12.79 2.43 0.85
CA LYS A 519 14.06 1.69 0.89
C LYS A 519 13.81 0.33 1.53
N GLY A 520 13.43 -0.63 0.69
CA GLY A 520 12.94 -1.96 1.05
C GLY A 520 11.72 -2.35 0.21
N ALA A 521 11.16 -3.52 0.45
CA ALA A 521 10.04 -4.06 -0.31
C ALA A 521 8.68 -3.48 0.14
N VAL A 522 7.79 -3.23 -0.81
CA VAL A 522 6.39 -2.86 -0.61
C VAL A 522 5.51 -4.05 -0.98
N ARG A 523 4.67 -4.52 -0.05
CA ARG A 523 3.80 -5.69 -0.24
C ARG A 523 2.33 -5.30 -0.10
N LEU A 524 1.56 -5.56 -1.16
CA LEU A 524 0.12 -5.29 -1.30
C LEU A 524 -0.66 -6.59 -1.62
N THR A 525 -0.13 -7.75 -1.20
CA THR A 525 -0.72 -9.05 -1.53
C THR A 525 -2.16 -9.16 -1.05
N ALA A 526 -3.08 -9.55 -1.94
CA ALA A 526 -4.52 -9.64 -1.64
C ALA A 526 -5.15 -8.34 -1.09
N ALA A 527 -4.53 -7.18 -1.34
CA ALA A 527 -5.16 -5.90 -1.02
C ALA A 527 -6.31 -5.61 -1.99
N VAL A 528 -7.36 -4.95 -1.49
CA VAL A 528 -8.54 -4.55 -2.26
C VAL A 528 -8.65 -3.04 -2.20
N THR A 529 -8.75 -2.37 -3.34
CA THR A 529 -8.88 -0.91 -3.42
C THR A 529 -9.71 -0.48 -4.64
N ASP A 530 -10.31 0.70 -4.59
CA ASP A 530 -10.94 1.28 -5.77
C ASP A 530 -9.91 1.68 -6.84
N SER A 531 -8.86 2.41 -6.48
CA SER A 531 -7.78 2.78 -7.42
C SER A 531 -6.42 2.76 -6.71
N LEU A 532 -5.34 2.43 -7.43
CA LEU A 532 -3.98 2.42 -6.89
C LEU A 532 -3.06 3.32 -7.73
N SER A 533 -2.50 4.36 -7.11
CA SER A 533 -1.54 5.27 -7.75
C SER A 533 -0.21 5.31 -7.00
N LEU A 534 0.87 4.91 -7.68
CA LEU A 534 2.26 4.97 -7.23
C LEU A 534 3.09 5.92 -8.12
N THR A 535 2.44 6.92 -8.73
CA THR A 535 3.08 7.91 -9.61
C THR A 535 4.24 8.61 -8.89
N GLY A 536 5.42 8.64 -9.51
CA GLY A 536 6.63 9.23 -8.92
C GLY A 536 7.24 8.45 -7.76
N ALA A 537 6.69 7.29 -7.38
CA ALA A 537 7.23 6.50 -6.28
C ALA A 537 8.57 5.87 -6.66
N ARG A 538 9.48 5.80 -5.70
CA ARG A 538 10.82 5.22 -5.81
C ARG A 538 10.95 4.08 -4.82
N ILE A 539 11.01 2.85 -5.31
CA ILE A 539 11.12 1.65 -4.48
C ILE A 539 12.47 0.99 -4.74
N ILE A 540 13.30 0.89 -3.70
CA ILE A 540 14.68 0.40 -3.76
C ILE A 540 14.80 -0.90 -2.99
N ASN A 541 14.91 -2.04 -3.69
CA ASN A 541 15.24 -3.34 -3.12
C ASN A 541 15.98 -4.23 -4.14
N PRO A 542 17.26 -3.91 -4.47
CA PRO A 542 17.97 -4.49 -5.62
C PRO A 542 18.12 -6.02 -5.56
N GLU A 543 18.36 -6.57 -4.37
CA GLU A 543 18.58 -8.01 -4.14
C GLU A 543 17.28 -8.82 -4.07
N GLY A 544 16.11 -8.20 -4.29
CA GLY A 544 14.83 -8.85 -4.02
C GLY A 544 13.67 -8.29 -4.83
N ASN A 545 12.49 -8.27 -4.20
CA ASN A 545 11.26 -7.77 -4.80
C ASN A 545 11.03 -6.34 -4.33
N ALA A 546 10.94 -5.38 -5.25
CA ALA A 546 10.59 -4.01 -4.91
C ALA A 546 9.09 -3.91 -4.57
N LEU A 547 8.21 -4.39 -5.47
CA LEU A 547 6.76 -4.33 -5.30
C LEU A 547 6.15 -5.73 -5.42
N ILE A 548 5.39 -6.16 -4.41
CA ILE A 548 4.71 -7.47 -4.36
C ILE A 548 3.19 -7.24 -4.28
N GLY A 549 2.53 -7.18 -5.43
CA GLY A 549 1.09 -7.01 -5.59
C GLY A 549 0.36 -8.30 -6.01
N SER A 550 0.82 -9.48 -5.60
CA SER A 550 0.17 -10.74 -5.97
C SER A 550 -1.28 -10.80 -5.48
N ARG A 551 -2.22 -11.18 -6.36
CA ARG A 551 -3.66 -11.25 -6.08
C ARG A 551 -4.27 -9.92 -5.61
N VAL A 552 -3.66 -8.78 -5.93
CA VAL A 552 -4.28 -7.48 -5.64
C VAL A 552 -5.55 -7.31 -6.47
N HIS A 553 -6.60 -6.73 -5.88
CA HIS A 553 -7.84 -6.41 -6.57
C HIS A 553 -8.01 -4.89 -6.60
N VAL A 554 -8.01 -4.31 -7.80
CA VAL A 554 -8.21 -2.88 -8.03
C VAL A 554 -9.46 -2.72 -8.89
N ASN A 555 -10.51 -2.08 -8.38
CA ASN A 555 -11.77 -1.95 -9.14
C ASN A 555 -11.64 -1.02 -10.36
N GLY A 556 -10.80 0.01 -10.24
CA GLY A 556 -10.49 1.01 -11.26
C GLY A 556 -9.06 0.87 -11.78
N ASP A 557 -8.32 1.97 -11.82
CA ASP A 557 -7.02 2.03 -12.50
C ASP A 557 -5.83 1.74 -11.57
N LEU A 558 -4.82 1.06 -12.14
CA LEU A 558 -3.49 0.88 -11.56
C LEU A 558 -2.48 1.80 -12.28
N ILE A 559 -2.03 2.84 -11.59
CA ILE A 559 -1.15 3.87 -12.16
C ILE A 559 0.26 3.74 -11.54
N LEU A 560 1.20 3.20 -12.32
CA LEU A 560 2.62 2.99 -12.03
C LEU A 560 3.50 3.79 -13.02
N GLY A 561 3.10 5.01 -13.34
CA GLY A 561 3.76 5.83 -14.36
C GLY A 561 3.35 7.29 -14.27
N ASP A 562 3.64 8.05 -15.34
CA ASP A 562 3.16 9.41 -15.55
C ASP A 562 1.63 9.42 -15.47
N ASP A 563 1.10 10.10 -14.45
CA ASP A 563 -0.34 10.21 -14.25
C ASP A 563 -0.93 11.07 -15.37
N PRO A 564 -1.84 10.55 -16.22
CA PRO A 564 -2.48 11.32 -17.28
C PRO A 564 -3.28 12.51 -16.73
N TYR A 565 -3.66 12.48 -15.46
CA TYR A 565 -4.40 13.53 -14.77
C TYR A 565 -3.47 14.49 -14.00
N SER A 566 -2.17 14.22 -13.92
CA SER A 566 -1.22 15.04 -13.17
C SER A 566 0.23 14.92 -13.67
N SER A 567 0.67 15.91 -14.45
CA SER A 567 2.04 16.02 -15.01
C SER A 567 3.18 16.24 -14.02
N ASN A 568 2.89 16.60 -12.75
CA ASN A 568 3.90 17.16 -11.83
C ASN A 568 4.57 16.13 -10.90
N ALA A 569 4.37 14.83 -11.11
CA ALA A 569 4.83 13.80 -10.18
C ALA A 569 6.12 13.09 -10.61
N GLY A 570 6.43 13.09 -11.92
CA GLY A 570 7.47 12.23 -12.48
C GLY A 570 7.05 10.76 -12.54
N SER A 571 7.96 9.93 -13.06
CA SER A 571 7.72 8.52 -13.33
C SER A 571 7.93 7.62 -12.12
N PHE A 572 7.26 6.46 -12.13
CA PHE A 572 7.55 5.37 -11.20
C PHE A 572 8.95 4.79 -11.43
N TRP A 573 9.68 4.53 -10.36
CA TRP A 573 11.01 3.93 -10.42
C TRP A 573 11.09 2.77 -9.44
N ALA A 574 11.52 1.60 -9.92
CA ALA A 574 11.75 0.42 -9.10
C ALA A 574 13.09 -0.22 -9.43
N ASN A 575 13.90 -0.43 -8.39
CA ASN A 575 15.10 -1.27 -8.47
C ASN A 575 14.85 -2.54 -7.64
N GLY A 576 14.73 -3.66 -8.32
CA GLY A 576 14.17 -4.91 -7.80
C GLY A 576 12.84 -5.28 -8.48
N ARG A 577 12.43 -6.53 -8.34
CA ARG A 577 11.31 -7.11 -9.11
C ARG A 577 9.95 -6.50 -8.76
N VAL A 578 9.14 -6.22 -9.77
CA VAL A 578 7.72 -5.83 -9.63
C VAL A 578 6.83 -7.01 -9.99
N ILE A 579 6.07 -7.51 -9.01
CA ILE A 579 5.25 -8.72 -9.13
C ILE A 579 3.78 -8.35 -8.99
N LEU A 580 2.99 -8.58 -10.04
CA LEU A 580 1.54 -8.38 -10.14
C LEU A 580 0.82 -9.69 -10.53
N ARG A 581 1.35 -10.82 -10.06
CA ARG A 581 0.82 -12.15 -10.37
C ARG A 581 -0.61 -12.35 -9.89
N ASP A 582 -1.48 -12.88 -10.75
CA ASP A 582 -2.90 -13.15 -10.48
C ASP A 582 -3.67 -11.91 -9.99
N ALA A 583 -3.19 -10.70 -10.33
CA ALA A 583 -3.85 -9.46 -9.98
C ALA A 583 -5.10 -9.25 -10.85
N VAL A 584 -6.13 -8.61 -10.29
CA VAL A 584 -7.37 -8.28 -11.00
C VAL A 584 -7.55 -6.78 -10.99
N ILE A 585 -7.52 -6.16 -12.16
CA ILE A 585 -7.62 -4.72 -12.37
C ILE A 585 -8.83 -4.44 -13.25
N GLY A 586 -9.86 -3.77 -12.72
CA GLY A 586 -11.08 -3.48 -13.47
C GLY A 586 -10.90 -2.42 -14.56
N GLY A 587 -9.97 -1.47 -14.34
CA GLY A 587 -9.63 -0.39 -15.26
C GLY A 587 -8.32 -0.62 -16.04
N ASP A 588 -7.56 0.45 -16.23
CA ASP A 588 -6.31 0.45 -16.99
C ASP A 588 -5.08 0.20 -16.10
N VAL A 589 -4.05 -0.45 -16.66
CA VAL A 589 -2.72 -0.54 -16.06
C VAL A 589 -1.78 0.40 -16.83
N ILE A 590 -1.28 1.44 -16.16
CA ILE A 590 -0.47 2.50 -16.78
C ILE A 590 0.94 2.48 -16.19
N LEU A 591 1.93 2.13 -17.00
CA LEU A 591 3.37 2.10 -16.67
C LEU A 591 4.16 3.15 -17.50
N ASP A 592 3.46 4.16 -18.02
CA ASP A 592 4.04 5.19 -18.89
C ASP A 592 5.20 5.93 -18.18
N GLY A 593 6.35 6.05 -18.84
CA GLY A 593 7.55 6.71 -18.33
C GLY A 593 8.29 5.95 -17.23
N GLY A 594 7.77 4.81 -16.77
CA GLY A 594 8.32 4.05 -15.65
C GLY A 594 9.71 3.48 -15.93
N VAL A 595 10.53 3.35 -14.88
CA VAL A 595 11.87 2.75 -14.96
C VAL A 595 11.92 1.56 -14.02
N LEU A 596 12.03 0.36 -14.59
CA LEU A 596 12.08 -0.91 -13.87
C LEU A 596 13.43 -1.56 -14.12
N SER A 597 14.22 -1.78 -13.07
CA SER A 597 15.55 -2.37 -13.22
C SER A 597 15.71 -3.59 -12.31
N THR A 598 15.94 -4.75 -12.92
CA THR A 598 16.44 -5.95 -12.23
C THR A 598 17.22 -6.81 -13.23
N PRO A 599 18.52 -6.52 -13.43
CA PRO A 599 19.35 -7.24 -14.41
C PRO A 599 19.35 -8.76 -14.17
N GLY A 600 19.24 -9.56 -15.24
CA GLY A 600 19.27 -11.04 -15.17
C GLY A 600 18.02 -11.70 -14.54
N HIS A 601 16.99 -10.91 -14.22
CA HIS A 601 15.75 -11.38 -13.63
C HIS A 601 14.52 -10.80 -14.35
N GLN A 602 13.35 -11.27 -13.94
CA GLN A 602 12.07 -10.72 -14.39
C GLN A 602 11.81 -9.40 -13.64
N ALA A 603 12.03 -8.28 -14.32
CA ALA A 603 11.81 -6.94 -13.77
C ALA A 603 10.31 -6.67 -13.54
N LEU A 604 9.45 -7.17 -14.43
CA LEU A 604 8.00 -7.07 -14.33
C LEU A 604 7.36 -8.45 -14.52
N ASP A 605 6.73 -8.99 -13.49
CA ASP A 605 5.96 -10.25 -13.51
C ASP A 605 4.47 -9.96 -13.41
N CYS A 606 3.78 -9.97 -14.54
CA CYS A 606 2.32 -9.85 -14.64
C CYS A 606 1.66 -11.19 -14.99
N THR A 607 2.24 -12.31 -14.56
CA THR A 607 1.72 -13.64 -14.87
C THR A 607 0.28 -13.81 -14.36
N GLY A 608 -0.65 -14.22 -15.22
CA GLY A 608 -2.05 -14.44 -14.83
C GLY A 608 -2.85 -13.18 -14.49
N ILE A 609 -2.36 -11.97 -14.83
CA ILE A 609 -3.10 -10.73 -14.56
C ILE A 609 -4.40 -10.67 -15.38
N ASP A 610 -5.50 -10.21 -14.78
CA ASP A 610 -6.77 -9.90 -15.45
C ASP A 610 -6.99 -8.38 -15.46
N VAL A 611 -7.10 -7.79 -16.64
CA VAL A 611 -7.22 -6.34 -16.86
C VAL A 611 -8.46 -6.04 -17.69
N GLY A 612 -9.44 -5.34 -17.10
CA GLY A 612 -10.67 -4.93 -17.79
C GLY A 612 -10.47 -3.80 -18.83
N GLY A 613 -9.39 -3.04 -18.71
CA GLY A 613 -8.99 -1.96 -19.60
C GLY A 613 -7.83 -2.31 -20.54
N LYS A 614 -6.88 -1.39 -20.66
CA LYS A 614 -5.63 -1.54 -21.44
C LYS A 614 -4.40 -1.63 -20.54
N ILE A 615 -3.33 -2.21 -21.06
CA ILE A 615 -1.97 -2.08 -20.50
C ILE A 615 -1.19 -1.08 -21.35
N SER A 616 -0.63 -0.03 -20.73
CA SER A 616 0.12 1.04 -21.40
C SER A 616 1.57 1.10 -20.91
N LEU A 617 2.51 0.99 -21.83
CA LEU A 617 3.97 1.04 -21.64
C LEU A 617 4.56 2.08 -22.62
N LYS A 618 4.33 3.36 -22.37
CA LYS A 618 4.88 4.44 -23.22
C LYS A 618 6.14 5.03 -22.64
N ARG A 619 7.22 5.14 -23.40
CA ARG A 619 8.51 5.68 -22.94
C ARG A 619 9.02 4.98 -21.66
N THR A 620 8.67 3.71 -21.48
CA THR A 620 9.07 2.92 -20.31
C THR A 620 10.47 2.35 -20.54
N GLU A 621 11.30 2.34 -19.51
CA GLU A 621 12.61 1.70 -19.52
C GLU A 621 12.57 0.44 -18.63
N ILE A 622 12.86 -0.72 -19.23
CA ILE A 622 12.87 -1.99 -18.52
C ILE A 622 14.25 -2.64 -18.72
N VAL A 623 14.98 -2.82 -17.62
CA VAL A 623 16.24 -3.57 -17.59
C VAL A 623 15.98 -4.95 -17.00
N GLY A 624 15.91 -5.97 -17.86
CA GLY A 624 15.47 -7.34 -17.53
C GLY A 624 14.26 -7.78 -18.34
N THR A 625 13.55 -8.83 -17.90
CA THR A 625 12.38 -9.36 -18.62
C THR A 625 11.07 -8.77 -18.12
N ALA A 626 10.19 -8.35 -19.04
CA ALA A 626 8.77 -8.12 -18.76
C ALA A 626 7.94 -9.33 -19.18
N GLY A 627 7.23 -9.94 -18.23
CA GLY A 627 6.34 -11.07 -18.47
C GLY A 627 4.87 -10.71 -18.30
N LEU A 628 4.08 -11.09 -19.30
CA LEU A 628 2.62 -11.00 -19.41
C LEU A 628 2.04 -12.41 -19.65
N ASP A 629 2.73 -13.44 -19.17
CA ASP A 629 2.37 -14.83 -19.40
C ASP A 629 1.01 -15.14 -18.78
N GLN A 630 0.11 -15.78 -19.53
CA GLN A 630 -1.26 -16.07 -19.13
C GLN A 630 -2.08 -14.82 -18.75
N ALA A 631 -1.67 -13.63 -19.21
CA ALA A 631 -2.42 -12.41 -18.96
C ALA A 631 -3.72 -12.37 -19.79
N HIS A 632 -4.78 -11.85 -19.18
CA HIS A 632 -6.06 -11.57 -19.80
C HIS A 632 -6.27 -10.06 -19.84
N VAL A 633 -6.20 -9.45 -21.03
CA VAL A 633 -6.37 -8.01 -21.21
C VAL A 633 -7.58 -7.76 -22.09
N ARG A 634 -8.66 -7.21 -21.54
CA ARG A 634 -9.92 -7.10 -22.27
C ARG A 634 -9.85 -6.17 -23.48
N ARG A 635 -9.04 -5.10 -23.44
CA ARG A 635 -8.95 -4.12 -24.55
C ARG A 635 -7.67 -4.30 -25.35
N ARG A 636 -6.56 -3.68 -24.92
CA ARG A 636 -5.34 -3.68 -25.73
C ARG A 636 -4.08 -3.54 -24.91
N ILE A 637 -2.98 -4.05 -25.45
CA ILE A 637 -1.64 -3.86 -24.92
C ILE A 637 -0.94 -2.84 -25.84
N ILE A 638 -0.47 -1.73 -25.27
CA ILE A 638 0.19 -0.64 -26.00
C ILE A 638 1.60 -0.48 -25.48
N ILE A 639 2.59 -0.66 -26.35
CA ILE A 639 4.00 -0.38 -26.10
C ILE A 639 4.41 0.69 -27.10
N ARG A 640 4.87 1.85 -26.63
CA ARG A 640 5.29 2.95 -27.51
C ARG A 640 6.60 3.55 -27.05
N ASP A 641 7.56 3.69 -27.95
CA ASP A 641 8.88 4.29 -27.67
C ASP A 641 9.55 3.72 -26.39
N ALA A 642 9.31 2.45 -26.09
CA ALA A 642 9.84 1.80 -24.89
C ALA A 642 11.24 1.23 -25.15
N ASN A 643 12.08 1.22 -24.12
CA ASN A 643 13.42 0.65 -24.16
C ASN A 643 13.49 -0.57 -23.26
N PHE A 644 13.70 -1.74 -23.86
CA PHE A 644 13.96 -2.99 -23.17
C PHE A 644 15.45 -3.32 -23.31
N ALA A 645 16.19 -3.16 -22.22
CA ALA A 645 17.64 -3.25 -22.19
C ALA A 645 18.14 -4.44 -21.34
N GLY A 646 19.32 -4.93 -21.67
CA GLY A 646 20.04 -5.98 -20.93
C GLY A 646 19.74 -7.40 -21.41
N HIS A 647 20.63 -8.34 -21.04
CA HIS A 647 20.37 -9.77 -21.18
C HIS A 647 19.21 -10.12 -20.26
N GLY A 648 18.01 -10.28 -20.83
CA GLY A 648 16.85 -10.82 -20.14
C GLY A 648 17.13 -12.22 -19.57
N ILE A 649 16.09 -12.90 -19.09
CA ILE A 649 16.26 -14.28 -18.62
C ILE A 649 16.69 -15.15 -19.81
N ASP A 650 17.81 -15.86 -19.65
CA ASP A 650 18.31 -16.81 -20.63
C ASP A 650 17.26 -17.90 -20.89
N ALA A 651 16.87 -18.05 -22.15
CA ALA A 651 15.97 -19.09 -22.62
C ALA A 651 16.57 -19.79 -23.86
N PRO A 652 16.05 -20.96 -24.27
CA PRO A 652 16.54 -21.67 -25.46
C PRO A 652 16.54 -20.83 -26.74
N ASP A 653 15.66 -19.83 -26.83
CA ASP A 653 15.50 -18.94 -27.99
C ASP A 653 16.42 -17.69 -27.94
N GLY A 654 17.17 -17.51 -26.83
CA GLY A 654 17.90 -16.30 -26.49
C GLY A 654 17.37 -15.60 -25.22
N PRO A 655 18.01 -14.51 -24.78
CA PRO A 655 17.54 -13.71 -23.64
C PRO A 655 16.20 -13.06 -23.95
N VAL A 656 15.17 -13.37 -23.17
CA VAL A 656 13.80 -12.88 -23.41
C VAL A 656 13.60 -11.54 -22.73
N VAL A 657 13.24 -10.51 -23.49
CA VAL A 657 12.94 -9.17 -22.94
C VAL A 657 11.45 -8.95 -22.74
N LEU A 658 10.61 -9.54 -23.60
CA LEU A 658 9.16 -9.49 -23.50
C LEU A 658 8.59 -10.89 -23.69
N SER A 659 7.95 -11.42 -22.66
CA SER A 659 7.22 -12.69 -22.70
C SER A 659 5.73 -12.43 -22.56
N ALA A 660 4.94 -12.92 -23.51
CA ALA A 660 3.49 -12.91 -23.48
C ALA A 660 3.02 -14.29 -23.95
N LEU A 661 3.30 -15.31 -23.15
CA LEU A 661 2.89 -16.70 -23.41
C LEU A 661 1.43 -16.91 -23.06
N GLN A 662 0.64 -17.52 -23.95
CA GLN A 662 -0.78 -17.82 -23.69
C GLN A 662 -1.60 -16.59 -23.24
N THR A 663 -1.23 -15.40 -23.72
CA THR A 663 -1.87 -14.13 -23.40
C THR A 663 -3.10 -13.94 -24.29
N THR A 664 -4.18 -13.39 -23.74
CA THR A 664 -5.39 -13.05 -24.51
C THR A 664 -5.64 -11.55 -24.47
N SER A 665 -5.79 -10.91 -25.63
CA SER A 665 -6.13 -9.48 -25.76
C SER A 665 -6.97 -9.21 -27.01
N ASP A 666 -7.63 -8.04 -27.14
CA ASP A 666 -8.16 -7.68 -28.47
C ASP A 666 -6.99 -7.28 -29.39
N ASP A 667 -6.13 -6.38 -28.93
CA ASP A 667 -5.00 -5.86 -29.72
C ASP A 667 -3.66 -5.91 -28.97
N LEU A 668 -2.57 -6.08 -29.72
CA LEU A 668 -1.19 -5.77 -29.32
C LEU A 668 -0.60 -4.74 -30.30
N LEU A 669 -0.24 -3.56 -29.79
CA LEU A 669 0.36 -2.48 -30.57
C LEU A 669 1.75 -2.16 -30.00
N ILE A 670 2.78 -2.35 -30.83
CA ILE A 670 4.15 -1.91 -30.57
C ILE A 670 4.48 -0.84 -31.61
N ASP A 671 4.76 0.37 -31.14
CA ASP A 671 4.94 1.57 -31.97
C ASP A 671 6.22 2.29 -31.56
N GLY A 672 7.32 2.04 -32.27
CA GLY A 672 8.66 2.48 -31.88
C GLY A 672 9.27 1.65 -30.75
N GLY A 673 10.50 2.00 -30.38
CA GLY A 673 11.23 1.39 -29.25
C GLY A 673 12.40 0.49 -29.64
N GLN A 674 13.19 0.13 -28.63
CA GLN A 674 14.37 -0.72 -28.75
C GLN A 674 14.22 -1.96 -27.87
N PHE A 675 14.45 -3.14 -28.44
CA PHE A 675 14.30 -4.42 -27.76
C PHE A 675 15.60 -5.21 -27.90
N HIS A 676 16.42 -5.27 -26.85
CA HIS A 676 17.69 -6.01 -26.85
C HIS A 676 17.48 -7.46 -26.40
N GLY A 677 16.68 -8.22 -27.14
CA GLY A 677 16.45 -9.63 -26.91
C GLY A 677 15.18 -10.14 -27.60
N THR A 678 14.72 -11.31 -27.20
CA THR A 678 13.58 -12.00 -27.83
C THR A 678 12.24 -11.44 -27.34
N ILE A 679 11.30 -11.23 -28.28
CA ILE A 679 9.88 -11.03 -28.02
C ILE A 679 9.14 -12.36 -28.25
N ARG A 680 8.47 -12.88 -27.22
CA ARG A 680 7.76 -14.17 -27.28
C ARG A 680 6.26 -13.99 -27.12
N LEU A 681 5.49 -14.43 -28.11
CA LEU A 681 4.02 -14.34 -28.20
C LEU A 681 3.35 -15.72 -28.33
N SER A 682 4.05 -16.80 -27.93
CA SER A 682 3.60 -18.17 -28.22
C SER A 682 2.32 -18.56 -27.48
N GLY A 683 1.38 -19.18 -28.20
CA GLY A 683 0.09 -19.63 -27.69
C GLY A 683 -0.92 -18.51 -27.43
N SER A 684 -0.60 -17.27 -27.81
CA SER A 684 -1.42 -16.09 -27.50
C SER A 684 -2.53 -15.86 -28.52
N THR A 685 -3.63 -15.26 -28.07
CA THR A 685 -4.81 -14.96 -28.89
C THR A 685 -5.10 -13.47 -28.89
N PHE A 686 -5.09 -12.84 -30.07
CA PHE A 686 -5.36 -11.42 -30.27
C PHE A 686 -6.59 -11.22 -31.17
N ALA A 687 -7.75 -10.91 -30.59
CA ALA A 687 -9.02 -10.96 -31.32
C ALA A 687 -9.08 -10.04 -32.56
N SER A 688 -8.52 -8.84 -32.45
CA SER A 688 -8.48 -7.83 -33.51
C SER A 688 -7.16 -7.88 -34.29
N GLY A 689 -6.01 -7.78 -33.61
CA GLY A 689 -4.73 -7.95 -34.31
C GLY A 689 -3.46 -7.66 -33.50
N VAL A 690 -2.34 -7.85 -34.18
CA VAL A 690 -1.00 -7.56 -33.70
C VAL A 690 -0.34 -6.62 -34.70
N SER A 691 0.13 -5.46 -34.23
CA SER A 691 0.81 -4.46 -35.06
C SER A 691 2.13 -4.07 -34.42
N LEU A 692 3.23 -4.32 -35.13
CA LEU A 692 4.56 -3.85 -34.79
C LEU A 692 4.96 -2.82 -35.85
N ARG A 693 5.27 -1.59 -35.43
CA ARG A 693 5.69 -0.49 -36.29
C ARG A 693 6.92 0.21 -35.76
N GLY A 694 7.94 0.48 -36.60
CA GLY A 694 9.05 1.39 -36.24
C GLY A 694 9.98 0.89 -35.13
N ALA A 695 9.94 -0.40 -34.77
CA ALA A 695 10.70 -0.95 -33.66
C ALA A 695 12.03 -1.58 -34.11
N ARG A 696 13.07 -1.42 -33.28
CA ARG A 696 14.36 -2.10 -33.44
C ARG A 696 14.47 -3.27 -32.48
N ILE A 697 14.71 -4.47 -32.99
CA ILE A 697 14.82 -5.70 -32.20
C ILE A 697 16.19 -6.32 -32.45
N GLU A 698 17.01 -6.44 -31.41
CA GLU A 698 18.37 -6.97 -31.46
C GLU A 698 18.48 -8.23 -30.59
N ALA A 699 18.56 -9.40 -31.22
CA ALA A 699 18.80 -10.68 -30.58
C ALA A 699 20.10 -11.29 -31.13
N SER A 700 21.14 -11.36 -30.29
CA SER A 700 22.48 -11.83 -30.67
C SER A 700 22.52 -13.35 -30.92
N ASP A 701 22.35 -13.75 -32.19
CA ASP A 701 22.29 -15.12 -32.77
C ASP A 701 21.00 -15.93 -32.48
N GLY A 702 20.09 -15.38 -31.68
CA GLY A 702 18.82 -16.00 -31.29
C GLY A 702 17.61 -15.62 -32.17
N SER A 703 16.42 -15.97 -31.70
CA SER A 703 15.16 -15.55 -32.34
C SER A 703 14.74 -14.19 -31.81
N ALA A 704 14.53 -13.23 -32.70
CA ALA A 704 14.10 -11.88 -32.34
C ALA A 704 12.59 -11.82 -32.01
N LEU A 705 11.77 -12.51 -32.82
CA LEU A 705 10.33 -12.60 -32.62
C LEU A 705 9.89 -14.06 -32.74
N VAL A 706 9.25 -14.59 -31.69
CA VAL A 706 8.74 -15.96 -31.65
C VAL A 706 7.25 -15.93 -31.36
N ALA A 707 6.43 -16.33 -32.32
CA ALA A 707 4.99 -16.50 -32.17
C ALA A 707 4.59 -17.90 -32.65
N ALA A 708 4.80 -18.91 -31.83
CA ALA A 708 4.32 -20.27 -32.12
C ALA A 708 2.86 -20.42 -31.66
N ASP A 709 1.98 -21.03 -32.46
CA ASP A 709 0.58 -21.31 -32.10
C ASP A 709 -0.24 -20.04 -31.77
N MET A 710 0.18 -18.87 -32.28
CA MET A 710 -0.52 -17.61 -32.09
C MET A 710 -1.78 -17.53 -32.97
N ALA A 711 -2.88 -17.03 -32.44
CA ALA A 711 -4.08 -16.71 -33.20
C ALA A 711 -4.32 -15.20 -33.20
N CYS A 712 -4.50 -14.57 -34.37
CA CYS A 712 -4.87 -13.17 -34.44
C CYS A 712 -5.84 -12.82 -35.58
N GLY A 713 -6.51 -11.67 -35.47
CA GLY A 713 -7.31 -11.11 -36.56
C GLY A 713 -6.42 -10.67 -37.72
N VAL A 714 -5.58 -9.66 -37.51
CA VAL A 714 -4.61 -9.15 -38.51
C VAL A 714 -3.21 -9.12 -37.90
N LEU A 715 -2.17 -9.43 -38.69
CA LEU A 715 -0.77 -9.27 -38.28
C LEU A 715 -0.08 -8.26 -39.20
N ARG A 716 0.37 -7.13 -38.65
CA ARG A 716 1.09 -6.08 -39.39
C ARG A 716 2.49 -5.89 -38.82
N LEU A 717 3.51 -6.07 -39.65
CA LEU A 717 4.91 -5.83 -39.36
C LEU A 717 5.41 -4.75 -40.33
N THR A 718 5.53 -3.51 -39.85
CA THR A 718 5.82 -2.35 -40.72
C THR A 718 7.06 -1.62 -40.23
N ASP A 719 8.00 -1.30 -41.12
CA ASP A 719 9.16 -0.44 -40.80
C ASP A 719 9.95 -0.96 -39.57
N LEU A 720 10.36 -2.23 -39.61
CA LEU A 720 11.10 -2.86 -38.49
C LEU A 720 12.55 -3.15 -38.87
N GLU A 721 13.44 -2.92 -37.91
CA GLU A 721 14.86 -3.31 -37.98
C GLU A 721 15.08 -4.50 -37.03
N VAL A 722 15.30 -5.68 -37.60
CA VAL A 722 15.40 -6.93 -36.84
C VAL A 722 16.78 -7.56 -37.04
N GLN A 723 17.55 -7.68 -35.97
CA GLN A 723 18.77 -8.50 -35.92
C GLN A 723 18.43 -9.82 -35.21
N GLY A 724 18.32 -10.92 -35.96
CA GLY A 724 17.92 -12.24 -35.49
C GLY A 724 16.89 -12.90 -36.41
N VAL A 725 16.29 -14.00 -35.94
CA VAL A 725 15.30 -14.78 -36.70
C VAL A 725 13.86 -14.45 -36.27
N ILE A 726 12.93 -14.36 -37.23
CA ILE A 726 11.48 -14.25 -37.00
C ILE A 726 10.84 -15.63 -37.20
N VAL A 727 10.16 -16.14 -36.18
CA VAL A 727 9.54 -17.47 -36.18
C VAL A 727 8.03 -17.37 -35.90
N LEU A 728 7.24 -17.61 -36.95
CA LEU A 728 5.77 -17.66 -36.95
C LEU A 728 5.33 -19.09 -37.29
N SER A 729 5.33 -19.98 -36.30
CA SER A 729 4.98 -21.40 -36.52
C SER A 729 3.55 -21.69 -36.09
N ARG A 730 2.77 -22.42 -36.91
CA ARG A 730 1.38 -22.82 -36.60
C ARG A 730 0.46 -21.64 -36.23
N CYS A 731 0.74 -20.47 -36.80
CA CYS A 731 -0.06 -19.27 -36.57
C CYS A 731 -1.39 -19.34 -37.31
N ARG A 732 -2.46 -18.79 -36.73
CA ARG A 732 -3.77 -18.63 -37.37
C ARG A 732 -4.10 -17.14 -37.48
N VAL A 733 -4.11 -16.61 -38.70
CA VAL A 733 -4.44 -15.22 -39.02
C VAL A 733 -5.76 -15.18 -39.77
N ALA A 734 -6.81 -14.64 -39.14
CA ALA A 734 -8.16 -14.60 -39.71
C ALA A 734 -8.33 -13.55 -40.83
N GLY A 735 -7.39 -12.62 -40.93
CA GLY A 735 -7.35 -11.54 -41.90
C GLY A 735 -6.05 -11.55 -42.70
N ASP A 736 -5.40 -10.40 -42.77
CA ASP A 736 -4.18 -10.18 -43.55
C ASP A 736 -2.92 -10.30 -42.68
N LEU A 737 -1.87 -10.89 -43.23
CA LEU A 737 -0.50 -10.82 -42.72
C LEU A 737 0.29 -9.91 -43.65
N GLU A 738 0.56 -8.68 -43.19
CA GLU A 738 1.26 -7.65 -43.95
C GLU A 738 2.65 -7.43 -43.35
N CYS A 739 3.69 -7.73 -44.11
CA CYS A 739 5.06 -7.30 -43.84
C CYS A 739 5.43 -6.22 -44.86
N SER A 740 5.77 -5.02 -44.39
CA SER A 740 6.12 -3.88 -45.23
C SER A 740 7.38 -3.18 -44.69
N ASP A 741 8.37 -2.94 -45.53
CA ASP A 741 9.63 -2.25 -45.15
C ASP A 741 10.34 -2.94 -43.96
N LEU A 742 10.55 -4.26 -44.07
CA LEU A 742 11.17 -5.07 -43.02
C LEU A 742 12.65 -5.29 -43.34
N SER A 743 13.57 -4.88 -42.47
CA SER A 743 14.99 -5.19 -42.57
C SER A 743 15.35 -6.31 -41.58
N VAL A 744 15.73 -7.48 -42.09
CA VAL A 744 16.10 -8.62 -41.23
C VAL A 744 17.54 -9.05 -41.50
N ILE A 745 18.37 -9.05 -40.48
CA ILE A 745 19.79 -9.39 -40.55
C ILE A 745 20.08 -10.49 -39.51
N GLY A 746 20.80 -11.54 -39.89
CA GLY A 746 21.18 -12.58 -38.96
C GLY A 746 22.13 -13.60 -39.58
N GLU A 747 22.86 -14.32 -38.74
CA GLU A 747 23.74 -15.41 -39.18
C GLU A 747 22.97 -16.73 -39.38
N SER A 748 21.97 -16.98 -38.53
CA SER A 748 21.10 -18.16 -38.57
C SER A 748 20.10 -18.08 -39.73
N ARG A 749 19.94 -19.18 -40.50
CA ARG A 749 18.98 -19.31 -41.61
C ARG A 749 18.03 -20.47 -41.35
N PRO A 750 16.74 -20.39 -41.72
CA PRO A 750 16.02 -19.26 -42.34
C PRO A 750 15.91 -18.03 -41.42
N LEU A 751 15.82 -16.82 -41.98
CA LEU A 751 15.65 -15.56 -41.24
C LEU A 751 14.18 -15.27 -40.93
N VAL A 752 13.27 -15.61 -41.85
CA VAL A 752 11.83 -15.47 -41.65
C VAL A 752 11.20 -16.83 -41.86
N THR A 753 10.55 -17.35 -40.83
CA THR A 753 9.95 -18.69 -40.83
C THR A 753 8.46 -18.56 -40.57
N ILE A 754 7.63 -18.89 -41.56
CA ILE A 754 6.18 -19.04 -41.45
C ILE A 754 5.85 -20.49 -41.80
N ARG A 755 5.76 -21.36 -40.79
CA ARG A 755 5.56 -22.81 -41.02
C ARG A 755 4.19 -23.26 -40.55
N GLN A 756 3.49 -24.04 -41.38
CA GLN A 756 2.17 -24.58 -41.04
C GLN A 756 1.17 -23.47 -40.61
N GLY A 757 1.33 -22.26 -41.13
CA GLY A 757 0.45 -21.13 -40.81
C GLY A 757 -0.83 -21.15 -41.65
N GLU A 758 -1.94 -20.72 -41.06
CA GLU A 758 -3.23 -20.54 -41.73
C GLU A 758 -3.53 -19.03 -41.83
N ILE A 759 -3.47 -18.46 -43.03
CA ILE A 759 -3.77 -17.06 -43.33
C ILE A 759 -5.02 -17.00 -44.19
N ALA A 760 -6.13 -16.51 -43.65
CA ALA A 760 -7.42 -16.61 -44.34
C ALA A 760 -7.53 -15.72 -45.60
N ARG A 761 -6.88 -14.54 -45.61
CA ARG A 761 -6.98 -13.57 -46.71
C ARG A 761 -5.68 -13.43 -47.48
N GLN A 762 -4.77 -12.55 -47.09
CA GLN A 762 -3.56 -12.22 -47.84
C GLN A 762 -2.32 -12.28 -46.96
N LEU A 763 -1.26 -12.91 -47.46
CA LEU A 763 0.12 -12.87 -46.96
C LEU A 763 0.92 -11.96 -47.91
N SER A 764 1.35 -10.79 -47.45
CA SER A 764 2.19 -9.87 -48.24
C SER A 764 3.54 -9.68 -47.58
N LEU A 765 4.61 -9.89 -48.34
CA LEU A 765 6.00 -9.76 -47.90
C LEU A 765 6.70 -8.58 -48.61
N ASN A 766 5.96 -7.55 -48.99
CA ASN A 766 6.48 -6.44 -49.78
C ASN A 766 7.55 -5.62 -49.04
N GLY A 767 8.62 -5.22 -49.72
CA GLY A 767 9.67 -4.40 -49.13
C GLY A 767 10.53 -5.11 -48.07
N LEU A 768 10.52 -6.44 -48.04
CA LEU A 768 11.43 -7.24 -47.21
C LEU A 768 12.87 -7.18 -47.75
N SER A 769 13.78 -6.61 -46.97
CA SER A 769 15.21 -6.56 -47.28
C SER A 769 15.96 -7.63 -46.48
N VAL A 770 16.52 -8.62 -47.20
CA VAL A 770 17.33 -9.69 -46.62
C VAL A 770 18.71 -9.71 -47.31
N PRO A 771 19.82 -9.57 -46.56
CA PRO A 771 21.16 -9.65 -47.14
C PRO A 771 21.48 -11.09 -47.55
N ARG A 772 21.90 -11.26 -48.82
CA ARG A 772 22.20 -12.55 -49.45
C ARG A 772 23.56 -13.11 -49.00
N ARG A 773 23.63 -14.41 -48.70
CA ARG A 773 24.91 -15.17 -48.64
C ARG A 773 24.99 -16.14 -49.83
N ARG A 774 26.15 -16.18 -50.50
CA ARG A 774 26.35 -16.72 -51.86
C ARG A 774 26.42 -18.26 -51.99
N ALA A 775 26.08 -19.06 -50.97
CA ALA A 775 26.25 -20.52 -50.99
C ALA A 775 24.92 -21.24 -51.35
N LEU A 776 24.93 -22.05 -52.43
CA LEU A 776 23.78 -22.83 -52.93
C LEU A 776 23.37 -24.02 -52.02
N SER A 777 24.09 -24.27 -50.92
CA SER A 777 23.86 -25.37 -49.97
C SER A 777 23.16 -24.96 -48.68
N ASP A 778 22.97 -23.67 -48.43
CA ASP A 778 22.36 -23.15 -47.20
C ASP A 778 20.82 -23.20 -47.28
N PRO A 779 20.11 -23.36 -46.14
CA PRO A 779 18.65 -23.29 -46.10
C PRO A 779 18.15 -21.95 -46.66
N MET A 780 16.99 -21.98 -47.32
CA MET A 780 16.36 -20.80 -47.91
C MET A 780 16.21 -19.69 -46.86
N GLU A 781 16.28 -18.45 -47.31
CA GLU A 781 16.27 -17.28 -46.42
C GLU A 781 14.90 -17.07 -45.77
N ILE A 782 13.84 -17.50 -46.47
CA ILE A 782 12.45 -17.44 -46.04
C ILE A 782 11.85 -18.85 -46.13
N ASP A 783 11.31 -19.37 -45.03
CA ASP A 783 10.62 -20.66 -44.96
C ASP A 783 9.11 -20.43 -44.87
N LEU A 784 8.37 -20.72 -45.94
CA LEU A 784 6.90 -20.67 -46.02
C LEU A 784 6.30 -22.09 -46.16
N SER A 785 6.99 -23.11 -45.66
CA SER A 785 6.58 -24.50 -45.85
C SER A 785 5.26 -24.84 -45.14
N ALA A 786 4.41 -25.59 -45.84
CA ALA A 786 3.09 -26.04 -45.41
C ALA A 786 2.12 -24.90 -45.02
N VAL A 787 2.31 -23.69 -45.55
CA VAL A 787 1.40 -22.55 -45.31
C VAL A 787 0.11 -22.70 -46.11
N ARG A 788 -1.02 -22.34 -45.49
CA ARG A 788 -2.32 -22.20 -46.14
C ARG A 788 -2.69 -20.73 -46.24
N ALA A 789 -2.82 -20.19 -47.45
CA ALA A 789 -3.10 -18.76 -47.64
C ALA A 789 -4.09 -18.47 -48.77
N GLY A 790 -4.96 -17.46 -48.59
CA GLY A 790 -5.88 -17.00 -49.63
C GLY A 790 -5.16 -16.34 -50.82
N SER A 791 -4.18 -15.48 -50.55
CA SER A 791 -3.23 -14.99 -51.53
C SER A 791 -1.85 -14.81 -50.92
N VAL A 792 -0.79 -15.09 -51.67
CA VAL A 792 0.60 -14.85 -51.24
C VAL A 792 1.26 -13.91 -52.24
N ASP A 793 1.79 -12.81 -51.72
CA ASP A 793 2.58 -11.81 -52.44
C ASP A 793 4.01 -11.89 -51.93
N LEU A 794 4.91 -12.36 -52.81
CA LEU A 794 6.30 -12.64 -52.48
C LEU A 794 7.13 -11.36 -52.45
N PRO A 795 8.24 -11.33 -51.70
CA PRO A 795 9.09 -10.15 -51.61
C PRO A 795 9.78 -9.83 -52.94
N ASN A 796 9.81 -8.56 -53.31
CA ASN A 796 10.59 -8.06 -54.45
C ASN A 796 12.10 -8.12 -54.14
N GLY A 797 12.92 -8.77 -54.96
CA GLY A 797 14.38 -8.80 -54.85
C GLY A 797 15.06 -10.18 -54.93
N GLU A 798 16.40 -10.21 -54.82
CA GLU A 798 17.20 -11.46 -54.86
C GLU A 798 17.14 -12.21 -53.52
N CYS A 799 16.05 -12.94 -53.24
CA CYS A 799 15.95 -13.78 -52.04
C CYS A 799 15.54 -15.23 -52.32
N GLY A 800 15.76 -16.12 -51.34
CA GLY A 800 15.37 -17.52 -51.41
C GLY A 800 14.12 -17.85 -50.60
N VAL A 801 13.09 -18.45 -51.21
CA VAL A 801 11.80 -18.77 -50.57
C VAL A 801 11.45 -20.25 -50.67
N ASP A 802 11.20 -20.90 -49.53
CA ASP A 802 10.71 -22.29 -49.47
C ASP A 802 9.17 -22.33 -49.42
N LEU A 803 8.50 -22.81 -50.47
CA LEU A 803 7.05 -22.97 -50.54
C LEU A 803 6.62 -24.45 -50.56
N ARG A 804 7.45 -25.34 -49.99
CA ARG A 804 7.13 -26.78 -49.99
C ARG A 804 5.83 -27.09 -49.26
N ASP A 805 5.01 -27.94 -49.88
CA ASP A 805 3.72 -28.40 -49.37
C ASP A 805 2.72 -27.28 -49.02
N ALA A 806 2.91 -26.06 -49.54
CA ALA A 806 2.00 -24.94 -49.31
C ALA A 806 0.70 -25.05 -50.15
N GLU A 807 -0.40 -24.53 -49.62
CA GLU A 807 -1.71 -24.44 -50.27
C GLU A 807 -2.11 -22.97 -50.40
N VAL A 808 -2.08 -22.42 -51.62
CA VAL A 808 -2.29 -20.99 -51.87
C VAL A 808 -3.35 -20.77 -52.92
N ARG A 809 -4.41 -20.01 -52.66
CA ARG A 809 -5.44 -19.78 -53.71
C ARG A 809 -4.92 -18.88 -54.83
N THR A 810 -4.31 -17.73 -54.51
CA THR A 810 -3.70 -16.83 -55.51
C THR A 810 -2.23 -16.57 -55.20
N LEU A 811 -1.32 -16.89 -56.12
CA LEU A 811 0.11 -16.63 -55.95
C LEU A 811 0.53 -15.47 -56.86
N VAL A 812 0.90 -14.34 -56.27
CA VAL A 812 1.39 -13.15 -56.99
C VAL A 812 2.92 -13.16 -56.94
N LEU A 813 3.54 -12.99 -58.10
CA LEU A 813 4.98 -12.94 -58.32
C LEU A 813 5.24 -11.85 -59.35
N ASP A 814 6.21 -10.96 -59.09
CA ASP A 814 6.55 -9.89 -60.04
C ASP A 814 7.46 -10.44 -61.17
N PRO A 815 7.30 -10.02 -62.44
CA PRO A 815 8.10 -10.52 -63.57
C PRO A 815 9.60 -10.17 -63.46
N SER A 816 9.93 -9.13 -62.69
CA SER A 816 11.29 -8.62 -62.45
C SER A 816 12.12 -9.51 -61.54
N ASP A 817 11.48 -10.34 -60.71
CA ASP A 817 12.11 -10.93 -59.55
C ASP A 817 13.09 -12.06 -59.88
N THR A 818 14.25 -12.02 -59.24
CA THR A 818 15.33 -13.02 -59.30
C THR A 818 15.24 -14.03 -58.15
N THR A 819 14.11 -14.05 -57.44
CA THR A 819 13.81 -14.95 -56.31
C THR A 819 13.93 -16.43 -56.71
N THR A 820 14.69 -17.20 -55.91
CA THR A 820 14.80 -18.66 -56.07
C THR A 820 13.76 -19.32 -55.19
N VAL A 821 12.92 -20.19 -55.74
CA VAL A 821 11.73 -20.71 -55.05
C VAL A 821 11.71 -22.24 -55.06
N LEU A 822 11.52 -22.88 -53.91
CA LEU A 822 11.29 -24.33 -53.82
C LEU A 822 9.78 -24.62 -53.89
N LEU A 823 9.33 -25.34 -54.92
CA LEU A 823 7.91 -25.49 -55.25
C LEU A 823 7.36 -26.91 -55.04
N SER A 824 8.14 -27.81 -54.44
CA SER A 824 7.74 -29.22 -54.27
C SER A 824 6.49 -29.34 -53.39
N GLY A 825 5.41 -29.95 -53.91
CA GLY A 825 4.16 -30.12 -53.18
C GLY A 825 3.21 -28.91 -53.18
N LEU A 826 3.61 -27.78 -53.78
CA LEU A 826 2.78 -26.57 -53.86
C LEU A 826 1.46 -26.82 -54.62
N THR A 827 0.37 -26.29 -54.08
CA THR A 827 -0.94 -26.23 -54.75
C THR A 827 -1.41 -24.79 -54.89
N PHE A 828 -1.82 -24.40 -56.11
CA PHE A 828 -2.42 -23.09 -56.37
C PHE A 828 -3.53 -23.08 -57.42
N ASP A 829 -4.46 -22.14 -57.29
CA ASP A 829 -5.61 -21.97 -58.19
C ASP A 829 -5.39 -20.91 -59.27
N ASP A 830 -4.77 -19.78 -58.91
CA ASP A 830 -4.55 -18.61 -59.76
C ASP A 830 -3.09 -18.09 -59.63
N PRO A 831 -2.32 -17.96 -60.72
CA PRO A 831 -0.97 -17.39 -60.72
C PRO A 831 -0.94 -15.84 -60.72
N GLY A 832 -2.01 -15.18 -60.29
CA GLY A 832 -1.98 -13.74 -59.98
C GLY A 832 -1.87 -12.83 -61.21
N GLY A 833 -2.48 -13.22 -62.33
CA GLY A 833 -2.54 -12.39 -63.54
C GLY A 833 -1.25 -12.37 -64.38
N ALA A 834 -0.23 -13.17 -64.05
CA ALA A 834 0.99 -13.26 -64.85
C ALA A 834 0.75 -13.85 -66.25
N ASP A 835 1.50 -13.36 -67.22
CA ASP A 835 1.50 -13.92 -68.57
C ASP A 835 2.17 -15.32 -68.60
N VAL A 836 1.91 -16.06 -69.68
CA VAL A 836 2.38 -17.45 -69.83
C VAL A 836 3.90 -17.56 -69.80
N SER A 837 4.59 -16.57 -70.36
CA SER A 837 6.05 -16.50 -70.41
C SER A 837 6.64 -16.37 -69.02
N THR A 838 6.07 -15.48 -68.22
CA THR A 838 6.48 -15.14 -66.86
C THR A 838 6.20 -16.31 -65.92
N ALA A 839 5.00 -16.88 -65.98
CA ALA A 839 4.65 -18.06 -65.19
C ALA A 839 5.56 -19.28 -65.50
N LEU A 840 5.97 -19.45 -66.76
CA LEU A 840 6.92 -20.51 -67.14
C LEU A 840 8.37 -20.20 -66.75
N ALA A 841 8.75 -18.93 -66.68
CA ALA A 841 10.07 -18.52 -66.19
C ALA A 841 10.22 -18.86 -64.70
N TRP A 842 9.18 -18.66 -63.90
CA TRP A 842 9.16 -19.02 -62.48
C TRP A 842 9.42 -20.52 -62.24
N LEU A 843 8.72 -21.39 -62.97
CA LEU A 843 8.88 -22.85 -62.86
C LEU A 843 10.27 -23.36 -63.27
N ARG A 844 11.09 -22.55 -63.95
CA ARG A 844 12.47 -22.90 -64.31
C ARG A 844 13.49 -22.43 -63.28
N ARG A 845 13.09 -21.57 -62.33
CA ARG A 845 13.94 -21.03 -61.26
C ARG A 845 14.04 -21.97 -60.05
N ASP A 846 13.28 -23.07 -60.03
CA ASP A 846 13.34 -24.08 -58.95
C ASP A 846 14.65 -24.90 -59.04
N PRO A 847 15.53 -24.85 -58.03
CA PRO A 847 16.79 -25.59 -58.01
C PRO A 847 16.59 -27.11 -57.75
N SER A 848 15.41 -27.53 -57.29
CA SER A 848 15.08 -28.95 -57.02
C SER A 848 14.72 -29.76 -58.29
N GLY A 849 14.60 -29.09 -59.44
CA GLY A 849 14.39 -29.72 -60.74
C GLY A 849 12.93 -29.77 -61.19
N TYR A 850 12.60 -30.70 -62.09
CA TYR A 850 11.29 -30.75 -62.76
C TYR A 850 10.16 -31.26 -61.85
N GLN A 851 9.22 -30.37 -61.52
CA GLN A 851 8.01 -30.70 -60.76
C GLN A 851 6.78 -30.84 -61.68
N HIS A 852 6.31 -32.07 -61.92
CA HIS A 852 5.22 -32.34 -62.87
C HIS A 852 3.90 -31.64 -62.51
N GLN A 853 3.59 -31.57 -61.22
CA GLN A 853 2.33 -31.08 -60.67
C GLN A 853 2.12 -29.57 -60.95
N ALA A 854 3.16 -28.75 -60.78
CA ALA A 854 3.06 -27.30 -60.98
C ALA A 854 2.74 -26.91 -62.44
N TYR A 855 3.33 -27.60 -63.43
CA TYR A 855 2.99 -27.40 -64.85
C TYR A 855 1.55 -27.81 -65.18
N GLN A 856 1.00 -28.84 -64.51
CA GLN A 856 -0.38 -29.27 -64.73
C GLN A 856 -1.39 -28.27 -64.17
N GLN A 857 -1.15 -27.75 -62.96
CA GLN A 857 -2.00 -26.73 -62.33
C GLN A 857 -2.06 -25.46 -63.19
N LEU A 858 -0.92 -24.97 -63.69
CA LEU A 858 -0.87 -23.82 -64.58
C LEU A 858 -1.64 -24.04 -65.90
N ALA A 859 -1.48 -25.21 -66.53
CA ALA A 859 -2.22 -25.55 -67.74
C ALA A 859 -3.72 -25.77 -67.51
N ALA A 860 -4.12 -26.19 -66.30
CA ALA A 860 -5.52 -26.30 -65.91
C ALA A 860 -6.13 -24.90 -65.68
N HIS A 861 -5.40 -23.99 -65.05
CA HIS A 861 -5.80 -22.59 -64.87
C HIS A 861 -6.06 -21.89 -66.22
N TYR A 862 -5.08 -21.88 -67.15
CA TYR A 862 -5.26 -21.22 -68.44
C TYR A 862 -6.41 -21.80 -69.28
N ARG A 863 -6.72 -23.09 -69.12
CA ARG A 863 -7.94 -23.70 -69.69
C ARG A 863 -9.21 -23.20 -69.03
N ARG A 864 -9.24 -23.08 -67.70
CA ARG A 864 -10.39 -22.51 -66.97
C ARG A 864 -10.67 -21.06 -67.39
N VAL A 865 -9.62 -20.27 -67.67
CA VAL A 865 -9.72 -18.86 -68.09
C VAL A 865 -10.02 -18.70 -69.59
N GLY A 866 -10.01 -19.78 -70.37
CA GLY A 866 -10.35 -19.77 -71.81
C GLY A 866 -9.18 -19.48 -72.76
N ASP A 867 -7.94 -19.35 -72.25
CA ASP A 867 -6.74 -19.20 -73.07
C ASP A 867 -6.13 -20.57 -73.40
N ASP A 868 -6.74 -21.25 -74.37
CA ASP A 868 -6.27 -22.54 -74.87
C ASP A 868 -4.90 -22.46 -75.55
N ALA A 869 -4.48 -21.27 -76.02
CA ALA A 869 -3.17 -21.08 -76.65
C ALA A 869 -2.06 -21.04 -75.58
N ALA A 870 -2.32 -20.35 -74.47
CA ALA A 870 -1.50 -20.36 -73.26
C ALA A 870 -1.31 -21.75 -72.67
N ALA A 871 -2.42 -22.47 -72.45
CA ALA A 871 -2.39 -23.82 -71.90
C ALA A 871 -1.55 -24.78 -72.77
N ARG A 872 -1.64 -24.65 -74.11
CA ARG A 872 -0.81 -25.40 -75.05
C ARG A 872 0.67 -25.06 -74.91
N ARG A 873 1.04 -23.78 -74.78
CA ARG A 873 2.43 -23.35 -74.55
C ARG A 873 3.00 -23.92 -73.26
N VAL A 874 2.21 -23.95 -72.17
CA VAL A 874 2.63 -24.54 -70.89
C VAL A 874 2.88 -26.05 -71.02
N LEU A 875 1.97 -26.79 -71.67
CA LEU A 875 2.14 -28.23 -71.90
C LEU A 875 3.31 -28.54 -72.86
N LEU A 876 3.56 -27.69 -73.85
CA LEU A 876 4.74 -27.76 -74.72
C LEU A 876 6.04 -27.50 -73.95
N ALA A 877 6.05 -26.48 -73.09
CA ALA A 877 7.18 -26.19 -72.22
C ALA A 877 7.45 -27.36 -71.25
N ARG A 878 6.40 -27.98 -70.69
CA ARG A 878 6.47 -29.22 -69.90
C ARG A 878 7.17 -30.35 -70.67
N HIS A 879 6.84 -30.54 -71.95
CA HIS A 879 7.49 -31.56 -72.79
C HIS A 879 8.94 -31.22 -73.16
N ARG A 880 9.29 -29.93 -73.33
CA ARG A 880 10.66 -29.47 -73.59
C ARG A 880 11.55 -29.61 -72.37
N HIS A 881 11.08 -29.21 -71.18
CA HIS A 881 11.86 -29.32 -69.95
C HIS A 881 12.11 -30.78 -69.53
N ARG A 882 11.14 -31.69 -69.77
CA ARG A 882 11.33 -33.14 -69.61
C ARG A 882 12.39 -33.73 -70.56
N ARG A 883 12.63 -33.11 -71.72
CA ARG A 883 13.63 -33.56 -72.72
C ARG A 883 15.06 -33.18 -72.32
N ASP A 884 15.26 -32.04 -71.68
CA ASP A 884 16.61 -31.55 -71.33
C ASP A 884 17.23 -32.28 -70.12
N LEU A 885 16.43 -32.98 -69.31
CA LEU A 885 16.90 -33.74 -68.13
C LEU A 885 17.36 -35.18 -68.41
N LEU A 886 17.18 -35.69 -69.64
CA LEU A 886 17.56 -37.07 -69.99
C LEU A 886 18.97 -37.11 -70.61
N GLN A 887 19.90 -37.80 -69.95
CA GLN A 887 21.31 -37.95 -70.36
C GLN A 887 21.47 -38.56 -71.77
N ARG A 888 22.54 -38.12 -72.45
CA ARG A 888 22.88 -38.39 -73.86
C ARG A 888 23.10 -39.89 -74.14
N SER A 889 22.21 -40.54 -74.90
CA SER A 889 22.42 -41.88 -75.47
C SER A 889 21.85 -42.04 -76.89
N PHE A 890 22.46 -42.94 -77.68
CA PHE A 890 22.35 -43.12 -79.14
C PHE A 890 20.91 -43.38 -79.66
N GLY A 891 20.02 -43.94 -78.84
CA GLY A 891 18.60 -44.16 -79.20
C GLY A 891 17.80 -42.87 -79.44
N HIS A 892 18.31 -41.71 -79.00
CA HIS A 892 17.60 -40.43 -79.08
C HIS A 892 17.69 -39.75 -80.47
N LEU A 893 18.70 -40.05 -81.30
CA LEU A 893 18.81 -39.47 -82.65
C LEU A 893 17.66 -39.95 -83.55
N LEU A 894 17.33 -41.24 -83.45
CA LEU A 894 16.24 -41.88 -84.18
C LEU A 894 14.86 -41.33 -83.77
N MET A 895 14.62 -41.10 -82.48
CA MET A 895 13.36 -40.50 -82.02
C MET A 895 13.23 -39.02 -82.37
N LYS A 896 14.33 -38.27 -82.47
CA LYS A 896 14.31 -36.86 -82.89
C LYS A 896 13.98 -36.73 -84.38
N ALA A 897 14.54 -37.59 -85.22
CA ALA A 897 14.19 -37.70 -86.64
C ALA A 897 12.71 -38.09 -86.81
N TRP A 898 12.23 -39.09 -86.05
CA TRP A 898 10.83 -39.53 -86.08
C TRP A 898 9.85 -38.43 -85.63
N GLY A 899 10.22 -37.66 -84.60
CA GLY A 899 9.42 -36.53 -84.11
C GLY A 899 9.31 -35.37 -85.11
N TYR A 900 10.37 -35.06 -85.86
CA TYR A 900 10.33 -34.06 -86.94
C TYR A 900 9.47 -34.51 -88.11
N VAL A 901 9.55 -35.79 -88.48
CA VAL A 901 8.71 -36.41 -89.53
C VAL A 901 7.23 -36.39 -89.14
N GLN A 902 6.89 -36.66 -87.87
CA GLN A 902 5.51 -36.56 -87.37
C GLN A 902 4.99 -35.11 -87.30
N ASP A 903 5.84 -34.15 -86.94
CA ASP A 903 5.43 -32.73 -86.87
C ASP A 903 5.15 -32.16 -88.27
N ALA A 904 5.98 -32.53 -89.27
CA ALA A 904 5.80 -32.13 -90.66
C ALA A 904 4.59 -32.79 -91.34
N MET A 905 4.24 -34.04 -90.97
CA MET A 905 3.12 -34.76 -91.58
C MET A 905 1.77 -34.58 -90.85
N VAL A 906 1.72 -34.52 -89.50
CA VAL A 906 0.47 -34.69 -88.73
C VAL A 906 0.28 -33.70 -87.57
N GLY A 907 1.28 -32.88 -87.21
CA GLY A 907 1.14 -31.83 -86.17
C GLY A 907 0.52 -32.35 -84.86
N TYR A 908 1.00 -33.50 -84.36
CA TYR A 908 0.53 -34.17 -83.14
C TYR A 908 -0.98 -34.47 -83.06
N GLY A 909 -1.63 -34.76 -84.20
CA GLY A 909 -2.98 -35.35 -84.23
C GLY A 909 -4.12 -34.34 -84.11
N TYR A 910 -3.87 -33.04 -84.33
CA TYR A 910 -4.89 -31.99 -84.24
C TYR A 910 -5.28 -31.35 -85.59
N ARG A 911 -4.75 -31.84 -86.73
CA ARG A 911 -5.07 -31.34 -88.08
C ARG A 911 -5.16 -32.47 -89.13
N PRO A 912 -6.27 -33.23 -89.22
CA PRO A 912 -6.39 -34.37 -90.13
C PRO A 912 -6.32 -33.99 -91.63
N GLY A 913 -6.56 -32.73 -91.99
CA GLY A 913 -6.52 -32.26 -93.39
C GLY A 913 -5.14 -32.36 -94.07
N LEU A 914 -4.03 -32.32 -93.32
CA LEU A 914 -2.67 -32.40 -93.89
C LEU A 914 -2.30 -33.81 -94.37
N ALA A 915 -2.79 -34.85 -93.68
CA ALA A 915 -2.60 -36.23 -94.12
C ALA A 915 -3.34 -36.51 -95.44
N ALA A 916 -4.52 -35.91 -95.65
CA ALA A 916 -5.24 -36.01 -96.92
C ALA A 916 -4.49 -35.33 -98.08
N ILE A 917 -3.79 -34.21 -97.82
CA ILE A 917 -2.95 -33.53 -98.82
C ILE A 917 -1.73 -34.38 -99.18
N TRP A 918 -1.04 -34.96 -98.20
CA TRP A 918 0.08 -35.88 -98.45
C TRP A 918 -0.35 -37.15 -99.19
N PHE A 919 -1.52 -37.71 -98.83
CA PHE A 919 -2.12 -38.84 -99.53
C PHE A 919 -2.43 -38.48 -100.99
N ALA A 920 -3.11 -37.35 -101.22
CA ALA A 920 -3.42 -36.88 -102.57
C ALA A 920 -2.15 -36.58 -103.39
N GLY A 921 -1.11 -36.02 -102.75
CA GLY A 921 0.19 -35.76 -103.37
C GLY A 921 0.94 -37.03 -103.77
N LEU A 922 1.01 -38.03 -102.87
CA LEU A 922 1.64 -39.33 -103.17
C LEU A 922 0.85 -40.10 -104.24
N LEU A 923 -0.48 -40.04 -104.21
CA LEU A 923 -1.35 -40.64 -105.22
C LEU A 923 -1.14 -40.00 -106.58
N ALA A 924 -1.10 -38.66 -106.66
CA ALA A 924 -0.85 -37.94 -107.90
C ALA A 924 0.56 -38.24 -108.45
N MET A 925 1.58 -38.26 -107.58
CA MET A 925 2.96 -38.54 -107.96
C MET A 925 3.16 -39.97 -108.46
N GLY A 926 2.62 -40.97 -107.75
CA GLY A 926 2.69 -42.36 -108.19
C GLY A 926 1.91 -42.59 -109.49
N THR A 927 0.73 -41.96 -109.63
CA THR A 927 -0.06 -42.03 -110.86
C THR A 927 0.72 -41.47 -112.05
N ALA A 928 1.37 -40.31 -111.87
CA ALA A 928 2.19 -39.69 -112.91
C ALA A 928 3.43 -40.54 -113.26
N PHE A 929 4.08 -41.12 -112.26
CA PHE A 929 5.23 -42.00 -112.46
C PHE A 929 4.86 -43.25 -113.26
N PHE A 930 3.83 -43.98 -112.83
CA PHE A 930 3.39 -45.21 -113.50
C PHE A 930 2.66 -44.96 -114.82
N ALA A 931 2.13 -43.76 -115.07
CA ALA A 931 1.57 -43.41 -116.38
C ALA A 931 2.59 -43.36 -117.50
N THR A 932 3.88 -43.19 -117.16
CA THR A 932 4.98 -43.16 -118.12
C THR A 932 5.71 -44.50 -118.25
N ARG A 933 5.23 -45.56 -117.57
CA ARG A 933 5.85 -46.89 -117.52
C ARG A 933 4.93 -47.94 -118.14
N THR A 934 5.51 -48.87 -118.88
CA THR A 934 4.80 -50.06 -119.39
C THR A 934 5.17 -51.25 -118.51
N LEU A 935 4.29 -51.60 -117.57
CA LEU A 935 4.44 -52.78 -116.72
C LEU A 935 4.00 -54.04 -117.49
N GLU A 936 4.66 -55.17 -117.23
CA GLU A 936 4.27 -56.46 -117.82
C GLU A 936 3.17 -57.13 -116.98
N PRO A 937 2.16 -57.75 -117.62
CA PRO A 937 1.11 -58.46 -116.90
C PRO A 937 1.65 -59.78 -116.34
N VAL A 938 1.22 -60.15 -115.14
CA VAL A 938 1.68 -61.35 -114.42
C VAL A 938 1.18 -62.64 -115.08
N GLU A 939 0.01 -62.63 -115.73
CA GLU A 939 -0.63 -63.79 -116.35
C GLU A 939 -1.05 -63.48 -117.81
N ALA A 940 -0.45 -64.19 -118.78
CA ALA A 940 -0.63 -63.93 -120.21
C ALA A 940 -1.95 -64.53 -120.74
N GLY A 941 -3.07 -63.84 -120.52
CA GLY A 941 -4.34 -64.20 -121.16
C GLY A 941 -5.60 -63.56 -120.60
N VAL A 942 -5.61 -63.15 -119.32
CA VAL A 942 -6.76 -62.46 -118.69
C VAL A 942 -6.25 -61.45 -117.66
N HIS A 943 -6.07 -60.19 -118.07
CA HIS A 943 -5.72 -59.11 -117.15
C HIS A 943 -6.57 -57.86 -117.42
N PRO A 944 -6.98 -57.11 -116.37
CA PRO A 944 -7.66 -55.82 -116.55
C PRO A 944 -6.74 -54.82 -117.27
N THR A 945 -7.28 -53.84 -117.98
CA THR A 945 -6.47 -52.78 -118.61
C THR A 945 -5.68 -52.02 -117.54
N PHE A 946 -4.39 -51.78 -117.80
CA PHE A 946 -3.51 -51.11 -116.84
C PHE A 946 -4.01 -49.68 -116.60
N ASN A 947 -4.31 -49.37 -115.34
CA ASN A 947 -4.67 -48.02 -114.93
C ASN A 947 -3.65 -47.52 -113.90
N PRO A 948 -2.79 -46.55 -114.25
CA PRO A 948 -1.75 -46.02 -113.35
C PRO A 948 -2.30 -45.45 -112.04
N PHE A 949 -3.49 -44.86 -112.08
CA PHE A 949 -4.17 -44.32 -110.90
C PHE A 949 -4.67 -45.45 -110.00
N GLY A 950 -5.35 -46.44 -110.59
CA GLY A 950 -5.83 -47.63 -109.86
C GLY A 950 -4.69 -48.44 -109.25
N TYR A 951 -3.57 -48.57 -109.97
CA TYR A 951 -2.37 -49.25 -109.48
C TYR A 951 -1.71 -48.51 -108.31
N THR A 952 -1.56 -47.19 -108.41
CA THR A 952 -0.99 -46.37 -107.33
C THR A 952 -1.89 -46.36 -106.08
N LEU A 953 -3.20 -46.35 -106.28
CA LEU A 953 -4.16 -46.37 -105.17
C LEU A 953 -4.14 -47.71 -104.41
N ASP A 954 -4.04 -48.83 -105.13
CA ASP A 954 -3.85 -50.17 -104.53
C ASP A 954 -2.55 -50.24 -103.70
N LEU A 955 -1.47 -49.58 -104.14
CA LEU A 955 -0.21 -49.53 -103.40
C LEU A 955 -0.29 -48.70 -102.12
N LEU A 956 -1.05 -47.59 -102.13
CA LEU A 956 -1.17 -46.67 -100.99
C LEU A 956 -2.19 -47.13 -99.93
N ILE A 957 -3.21 -47.91 -100.32
CA ILE A 957 -4.27 -48.42 -99.40
C ILE A 957 -4.27 -49.95 -99.44
N PRO A 958 -3.47 -50.63 -98.60
CA PRO A 958 -3.34 -52.10 -98.62
C PRO A 958 -4.64 -52.87 -98.32
N VAL A 959 -5.65 -52.18 -97.77
CA VAL A 959 -6.91 -52.76 -97.31
C VAL A 959 -7.97 -52.81 -98.42
N PHE A 960 -7.93 -51.88 -99.37
CA PHE A 960 -8.82 -51.85 -100.53
C PHE A 960 -8.12 -52.46 -101.74
N ARG A 961 -8.75 -53.41 -102.43
CA ARG A 961 -8.16 -54.12 -103.57
C ARG A 961 -8.96 -53.85 -104.84
N LEU A 962 -8.41 -53.09 -105.76
CA LEU A 962 -8.94 -52.82 -107.10
C LEU A 962 -8.42 -53.83 -108.14
N GLY A 963 -7.53 -54.73 -107.73
CA GLY A 963 -7.03 -55.84 -108.56
C GLY A 963 -5.91 -55.46 -109.53
N GLN A 964 -5.41 -54.22 -109.48
CA GLN A 964 -4.34 -53.74 -110.35
C GLN A 964 -2.96 -54.18 -109.82
N MET A 965 -2.74 -54.17 -108.50
CA MET A 965 -1.42 -54.55 -107.93
C MET A 965 -1.02 -56.01 -108.21
N LEU A 966 -1.98 -56.95 -108.24
CA LEU A 966 -1.72 -58.38 -108.45
C LEU A 966 -1.57 -58.75 -109.94
N ALA A 967 -2.07 -57.90 -110.84
CA ALA A 967 -2.07 -58.16 -112.28
C ALA A 967 -0.80 -57.67 -112.98
N TRP A 968 -0.02 -56.78 -112.36
CA TRP A 968 1.11 -56.08 -112.99
C TRP A 968 2.37 -56.12 -112.12
N ASP A 969 3.48 -56.66 -112.65
CA ASP A 969 4.74 -56.88 -111.93
C ASP A 969 5.74 -55.72 -112.16
N PRO A 970 6.07 -54.90 -111.14
CA PRO A 970 7.07 -53.86 -111.27
C PRO A 970 8.48 -54.43 -111.09
N ARG A 971 9.37 -54.24 -112.07
CA ARG A 971 10.77 -54.73 -112.02
C ARG A 971 11.78 -53.61 -111.92
N GLY A 972 12.90 -53.86 -111.24
CA GLY A 972 14.03 -52.92 -111.15
C GLY A 972 13.73 -51.68 -110.31
N ALA A 973 13.91 -50.49 -110.87
CA ALA A 973 13.72 -49.22 -110.16
C ALA A 973 12.25 -48.97 -109.76
N ASP A 974 11.30 -49.47 -110.55
CA ASP A 974 9.87 -49.29 -110.33
C ASP A 974 9.38 -50.06 -109.08
N LEU A 975 10.04 -51.19 -108.76
CA LEU A 975 9.80 -51.99 -107.56
C LEU A 975 10.10 -51.21 -106.27
N TRP A 976 11.19 -50.43 -106.25
CA TRP A 976 11.56 -49.61 -105.10
C TRP A 976 10.59 -48.45 -104.88
N VAL A 977 10.05 -47.87 -105.96
CA VAL A 977 9.00 -46.85 -105.88
C VAL A 977 7.70 -47.45 -105.38
N ALA A 978 7.32 -48.64 -105.85
CA ALA A 978 6.15 -49.36 -105.36
C ALA A 978 6.27 -49.70 -103.86
N TYR A 979 7.40 -50.24 -103.41
CA TYR A 979 7.65 -50.47 -101.98
C TYR A 979 7.65 -49.19 -101.16
N GLY A 980 8.24 -48.11 -101.67
CA GLY A 980 8.20 -46.80 -101.02
C GLY A 980 6.77 -46.30 -100.82
N LEU A 981 5.91 -46.42 -101.84
CA LEU A 981 4.49 -46.06 -101.75
C LEU A 981 3.72 -46.95 -100.76
N ILE A 982 3.97 -48.26 -100.73
CA ILE A 982 3.36 -49.18 -99.76
C ILE A 982 3.75 -48.82 -98.32
N VAL A 983 5.04 -48.58 -98.07
CA VAL A 983 5.54 -48.22 -96.74
C VAL A 983 4.95 -46.87 -96.29
N MET A 984 4.98 -45.86 -97.16
CA MET A 984 4.41 -44.54 -96.85
C MET A 984 2.89 -44.58 -96.68
N GLY A 985 2.19 -45.36 -97.49
CA GLY A 985 0.75 -45.60 -97.38
C GLY A 985 0.38 -46.29 -96.07
N THR A 986 1.15 -47.28 -95.64
CA THR A 986 0.96 -47.98 -94.35
C THR A 986 1.22 -47.05 -93.16
N VAL A 987 2.25 -46.20 -93.25
CA VAL A 987 2.52 -45.18 -92.23
C VAL A 987 1.37 -44.15 -92.16
N LEU A 988 0.83 -43.71 -93.30
CA LEU A 988 -0.33 -42.81 -93.34
C LEU A 988 -1.60 -43.47 -92.79
N ALA A 989 -1.88 -44.73 -93.18
CA ALA A 989 -3.07 -45.45 -92.75
C ALA A 989 -3.08 -45.71 -91.24
N THR A 990 -1.93 -46.09 -90.67
CA THR A 990 -1.79 -46.28 -89.21
C THR A 990 -1.93 -44.96 -88.45
N THR A 991 -1.45 -43.83 -88.99
CA THR A 991 -1.65 -42.50 -88.38
C THR A 991 -3.09 -42.00 -88.49
N ILE A 992 -3.79 -42.24 -89.60
CA ILE A 992 -5.22 -41.90 -89.74
C ILE A 992 -6.08 -42.76 -88.81
N GLY A 993 -5.81 -44.07 -88.70
CA GLY A 993 -6.50 -44.96 -87.76
C GLY A 993 -6.32 -44.54 -86.30
N ALA A 994 -5.11 -44.13 -85.90
CA ALA A 994 -4.82 -43.59 -84.58
C ALA A 994 -5.49 -42.22 -84.32
N ALA A 995 -5.68 -41.40 -85.37
CA ALA A 995 -6.39 -40.12 -85.26
C ALA A 995 -7.91 -40.33 -85.11
N VAL A 996 -8.51 -41.23 -85.90
CA VAL A 996 -9.97 -41.51 -85.88
C VAL A 996 -10.39 -42.17 -84.56
N THR A 997 -9.58 -43.09 -84.02
CA THR A 997 -9.84 -43.72 -82.71
C THR A 997 -9.80 -42.70 -81.55
N ARG A 998 -8.99 -41.65 -81.62
CA ARG A 998 -8.99 -40.56 -80.61
C ARG A 998 -10.13 -39.58 -80.74
N VAL A 999 -10.69 -39.38 -81.93
CA VAL A 999 -11.86 -38.51 -82.14
C VAL A 999 -13.15 -39.22 -81.69
N LEU A 1000 -13.24 -40.54 -81.88
CA LEU A 1000 -14.39 -41.35 -81.45
C LEU A 1000 -14.41 -41.65 -79.94
N GLY A 1001 -13.25 -41.63 -79.26
CA GLY A 1001 -13.16 -41.77 -77.80
C GLY A 1001 -13.55 -40.54 -76.98
N ARG A 1002 -14.07 -39.48 -77.62
CA ARG A 1002 -14.66 -38.30 -76.96
C ARG A 1002 -16.18 -38.31 -77.13
N ARG A 1003 -16.85 -39.21 -76.40
CA ARG A 1003 -18.19 -38.99 -75.84
C ARG A 1003 -18.20 -39.54 -74.43
#